data_AF-A0A941GUD3-F1
#
_entry.id   AF-A0A941GUD3-F1
#
_cell.length_a   1.000
_cell.length_b   1.000
_cell.length_c   1.000
_cell.angle_alpha   90.00
_cell.angle_beta   90.00
_cell.angle_gamma   90.00
#
_symmetry.space_group_name_H-M   'P 1'
#
loop_
_entity.id
_entity.type
_entity.pdbx_description
1 polymer ?
#
loop_
_entity_poly.entity_id
_entity_poly.type
_entity_poly.pdbx_seq_one_letter_code
_entity_poly.pdbx_strand_id
1 'polypeptide(L)'
;MVKGVQTEEKVLLEAGKQLKKAGNIEAALEKYLAALQLNPDYLPALNEVAELHEQQKQWEKALTYHQEIVKLAPENSLAQAKLARAYQALGQLERAVATYQTALAFNPKLPAWIYKELGEILESQGKINLANTLYQQAINNNTASLYIYKKLGETWRELGRKDEEKKAHIAASKKYCEYLQDNPDNIPALEQLAGVYESNKEFKSAVNCHQHLVKLQPEKAIAHARLARAYGWLQEEEKAVEEYKKAQAITDKLPTWAYLGWADALEKQGELQEAATVWQKVLALAPEQPPITYKKVGELLWQIKQVAQAASCWQKATELYPGNPMFHFRLGQANAAQKQWQAAVEAYQNSIIRQNDYSWEVHHCQGEAQLKLQGWEAAANAFRQAISLDPNAAISHYYLGDVLLELSEWEAAVSCYQRAQNLQPNLLDIEEKIQKATEKQNQKKINTPEEKEEKEIDEQVFPPKEGLGGLNAMEQQARREKALQEFSAVDSLYALWLRENARKQPSIPAMLEAVEQFKYKPVISVIVPVYNPPEKLLREMIYSVYDQIYPYWELCLADDASPKTYVKEVLNEFAAADDRIKVVFRSENGHISAASNSALELATGEYIALLDHDDLLTPDALYHVAKLLNDHPEADMIYSDEDKMNEKGQRLDPYFKPDWCPDSFLARMYVCHLGVYRRAIVKAIAGFRLGYEGSQDYDFVLRFTERTNKIFHIPKILYHWRIHSDSAASGSEAKPYAYEAGKKAIEDALSRRGEKGTVEMNEKVPGVYTVKYQILEHNKKRVSIIIPTRNLGDILDTCIQSIVDKTKYADYEIIIIDNGTDDPKTLKVFEKWEIKKPKRFKVCPLDIPFNYSKLNNFGVKQATGEYLLFLNNDTKVITQGWVRAMVQQAQRPIIGAVGALLLYPDDTVQHAGVVLGIGGVAGHSHKHFRGDSQGYIRQLISVNNYSAVTAACLMCRREVFEDVGGFNENLQVAFNDIDFCLKIKEQGYHNVWLPHVKLYHYESKSRGYEDNPEKQSRFLQEIETMRSRWGQLLELDSCYNPNLSKEREDYSLQVVARVEVLEVKKVPNQPELLWGFSIDRPQVGPHQGLLDIAGWVVGRKSPVASIQVVCHGKVVQEEEIIHLRPDVAGVFPGVAEAEKSGFIVHLDLLKLPEQAELEVVVVLEDSTAVELGKVKLQY
;
A
#
# COMPACT_ATOMS: atom_id res chain seq x y z
N MET A 1 46.54 69.94 -21.60
CA MET A 1 46.32 68.92 -22.65
C MET A 1 47.13 67.69 -22.30
N VAL A 2 46.46 66.61 -21.89
CA VAL A 2 46.86 65.23 -22.21
C VAL A 2 45.56 64.52 -22.59
N LYS A 3 45.32 64.39 -23.90
CA LYS A 3 44.24 63.55 -24.43
C LYS A 3 44.56 62.12 -23.98
N GLY A 4 43.65 61.50 -23.24
CA GLY A 4 43.78 60.10 -22.83
C GLY A 4 44.00 59.23 -24.06
N VAL A 5 45.13 58.52 -24.08
CA VAL A 5 45.54 57.61 -25.14
C VAL A 5 44.43 56.56 -25.30
N GLN A 6 43.73 56.55 -26.44
CA GLN A 6 42.87 55.42 -26.81
C GLN A 6 43.80 54.25 -27.10
N THR A 7 43.64 53.15 -26.36
CA THR A 7 44.36 51.92 -26.63
C THR A 7 43.87 51.32 -27.95
N GLU A 8 44.77 50.66 -28.68
CA GLU A 8 44.55 50.22 -30.06
C GLU A 8 43.39 49.20 -30.17
N GLU A 9 43.23 48.34 -29.16
CA GLU A 9 42.11 47.40 -29.05
C GLU A 9 40.74 48.08 -28.91
N LYS A 10 40.68 49.27 -28.28
CA LYS A 10 39.44 50.06 -28.15
C LYS A 10 39.02 50.69 -29.48
N VAL A 11 39.99 51.11 -30.29
CA VAL A 11 39.75 51.62 -31.64
C VAL A 11 39.20 50.50 -32.54
N LEU A 12 39.78 49.30 -32.46
CA LEU A 12 39.32 48.12 -33.20
C LEU A 12 37.91 47.68 -32.78
N LEU A 13 37.59 47.70 -31.49
CA LEU A 13 36.24 47.42 -31.00
C LEU A 13 35.18 48.37 -31.57
N GLU A 14 35.44 49.67 -31.56
CA GLU A 14 34.48 50.67 -32.08
C GLU A 14 34.35 50.57 -33.61
N ALA A 15 35.44 50.29 -34.33
CA ALA A 15 35.38 49.99 -35.76
C ALA A 15 34.54 48.74 -36.05
N GLY A 16 34.70 47.67 -35.27
CA GLY A 16 33.88 46.46 -35.37
C GLY A 16 32.39 46.72 -35.12
N LYS A 17 32.05 47.53 -34.10
CA LYS A 17 30.65 47.92 -33.82
C LYS A 17 30.01 48.71 -34.96
N GLN A 18 30.76 49.61 -35.60
CA GLN A 18 30.28 50.35 -36.77
C GLN A 18 30.01 49.41 -37.96
N LEU A 19 30.90 48.44 -38.21
CA LEU A 19 30.72 47.44 -39.26
C LEU A 19 29.53 46.51 -38.99
N LYS A 20 29.35 46.06 -37.74
CA LYS A 20 28.18 45.27 -37.31
C LYS A 20 26.88 46.04 -37.55
N LYS A 21 26.84 47.35 -37.22
CA LYS A 21 25.68 48.22 -37.46
C LYS A 21 25.40 48.43 -38.96
N ALA A 22 26.43 48.41 -39.80
CA ALA A 22 26.30 48.47 -41.26
C ALA A 22 25.92 47.12 -41.90
N GLY A 23 25.71 46.06 -41.10
CA GLY A 23 25.35 44.72 -41.57
C GLY A 23 26.53 43.89 -42.10
N ASN A 24 27.77 44.40 -42.02
CA ASN A 24 28.96 43.67 -42.46
C ASN A 24 29.54 42.83 -41.31
N ILE A 25 28.94 41.65 -41.09
CA ILE A 25 29.21 40.79 -39.94
C ILE A 25 30.62 40.16 -39.99
N GLU A 26 31.10 39.77 -41.16
CA GLU A 26 32.43 39.16 -41.30
C GLU A 26 33.54 40.17 -41.02
N ALA A 27 33.46 41.37 -41.60
CA ALA A 27 34.44 42.42 -41.32
C ALA A 27 34.38 42.90 -39.85
N ALA A 28 33.21 42.88 -39.22
CA ALA A 28 33.08 43.18 -37.80
C ALA A 28 33.80 42.13 -36.93
N LEU A 29 33.61 40.84 -37.24
CA LEU A 29 34.26 39.74 -36.56
C LEU A 29 35.79 39.83 -36.67
N GLU A 30 36.32 40.14 -37.86
CA GLU A 30 37.77 40.35 -38.05
C GLU A 30 38.33 41.45 -37.15
N LYS A 31 37.61 42.57 -36.99
CA LYS A 31 38.04 43.67 -36.11
C LYS A 31 38.00 43.28 -34.64
N TYR A 32 37.00 42.53 -34.21
CA TYR A 32 36.95 42.02 -32.83
C TYR A 32 38.05 41.01 -32.55
N LEU A 33 38.33 40.09 -33.48
CA LEU A 33 39.43 39.12 -33.35
C LEU A 33 40.80 39.82 -33.34
N ALA A 34 40.99 40.85 -34.16
CA ALA A 34 42.20 41.67 -34.12
C ALA A 34 42.37 42.38 -32.77
N ALA A 35 41.29 42.85 -32.16
CA ALA A 35 41.34 43.42 -30.81
C ALA A 35 41.75 42.38 -29.76
N LEU A 36 41.30 41.12 -29.90
CA LEU A 36 41.68 40.02 -29.01
C LEU A 36 43.11 39.51 -29.24
N GLN A 37 43.67 39.69 -30.44
CA GLN A 37 45.10 39.41 -30.67
C GLN A 37 46.00 40.39 -29.93
N LEU A 38 45.57 41.66 -29.79
CA LEU A 38 46.30 42.67 -29.02
C LEU A 38 46.11 42.48 -27.52
N ASN A 39 44.89 42.12 -27.09
CA ASN A 39 44.58 41.85 -25.70
C ASN A 39 43.57 40.68 -25.59
N PRO A 40 44.06 39.45 -25.33
CA PRO A 40 43.22 38.25 -25.24
C PRO A 40 42.12 38.32 -24.18
N ASP A 41 42.34 39.09 -23.11
CA ASP A 41 41.42 39.21 -21.96
C ASP A 41 40.44 40.39 -22.12
N TYR A 42 40.36 40.99 -23.31
CA TYR A 42 39.51 42.16 -23.55
C TYR A 42 38.02 41.80 -23.64
N LEU A 43 37.37 41.76 -22.47
CA LEU A 43 35.96 41.41 -22.26
C LEU A 43 34.97 42.04 -23.26
N PRO A 44 35.06 43.34 -23.62
CA PRO A 44 34.13 43.92 -24.60
C PRO A 44 34.20 43.26 -25.98
N ALA A 45 35.41 42.92 -26.46
CA ALA A 45 35.57 42.23 -27.74
C ALA A 45 35.15 40.76 -27.64
N LEU A 46 35.48 40.06 -26.54
CA LEU A 46 35.02 38.68 -26.29
C LEU A 46 33.49 38.57 -26.33
N ASN A 47 32.78 39.50 -25.70
CA ASN A 47 31.31 39.51 -25.69
C ASN A 47 30.72 39.68 -27.10
N GLU A 48 31.28 40.56 -27.92
CA GLU A 48 30.81 40.78 -29.29
C GLU A 48 31.09 39.56 -30.19
N VAL A 49 32.25 38.92 -30.05
CA VAL A 49 32.60 37.69 -30.79
C VAL A 49 31.68 36.53 -30.42
N ALA A 50 31.43 36.33 -29.13
CA ALA A 50 30.53 35.27 -28.65
C ALA A 50 29.10 35.48 -29.17
N GLU A 51 28.59 36.72 -29.14
CA GLU A 51 27.25 37.04 -29.63
C GLU A 51 27.12 36.86 -31.16
N LEU A 52 28.16 37.20 -31.94
CA LEU A 52 28.14 36.96 -33.38
C LEU A 52 28.11 35.47 -33.72
N HIS A 53 28.86 34.63 -32.99
CA HIS A 53 28.81 33.18 -33.18
C HIS A 53 27.46 32.59 -32.75
N GLU A 54 26.81 33.12 -31.71
CA GLU A 54 25.44 32.76 -31.32
C GLU A 54 24.44 33.08 -32.46
N GLN A 55 24.50 34.29 -33.03
CA GLN A 55 23.63 34.71 -34.13
C GLN A 55 23.81 33.83 -35.39
N GLN A 56 25.03 33.37 -35.65
CA GLN A 56 25.35 32.43 -36.72
C GLN A 56 25.04 30.97 -36.38
N LYS A 57 24.48 30.68 -35.19
CA LYS A 57 24.21 29.32 -34.66
C LYS A 57 25.47 28.44 -34.57
N GLN A 58 26.65 29.03 -34.46
CA GLN A 58 27.93 28.34 -34.28
C GLN A 58 28.19 28.09 -32.79
N TRP A 59 27.37 27.23 -32.19
CA TRP A 59 27.30 27.06 -30.73
C TRP A 59 28.60 26.57 -30.08
N GLU A 60 29.42 25.76 -30.76
CA GLU A 60 30.71 25.28 -30.24
C GLU A 60 31.74 26.42 -30.08
N LYS A 61 31.78 27.34 -31.05
CA LYS A 61 32.65 28.51 -30.99
C LYS A 61 32.14 29.49 -29.95
N ALA A 62 30.83 29.76 -29.93
CA ALA A 62 30.21 30.61 -28.92
C ALA A 62 30.45 30.09 -27.50
N LEU A 63 30.37 28.77 -27.29
CA LEU A 63 30.67 28.12 -26.02
C LEU A 63 32.09 28.44 -25.53
N THR A 64 33.08 28.32 -26.42
CA THR A 64 34.50 28.56 -26.08
C THR A 64 34.70 30.00 -25.59
N TYR A 65 34.16 30.98 -26.31
CA TYR A 65 34.27 32.39 -25.90
C TYR A 65 33.47 32.69 -24.63
N HIS A 66 32.29 32.10 -24.45
CA HIS A 66 31.52 32.23 -23.21
C HIS A 66 32.23 31.62 -21.99
N GLN A 67 32.96 30.53 -22.15
CA GLN A 67 33.80 29.95 -21.10
C GLN A 67 34.93 30.92 -20.69
N GLU A 68 35.62 31.52 -21.65
CA GLU A 68 36.66 32.52 -21.35
C GLU A 68 36.08 33.79 -20.70
N ILE A 69 34.91 34.26 -21.14
CA ILE A 69 34.22 35.41 -20.50
C ILE A 69 33.89 35.09 -19.03
N VAL A 70 33.33 33.91 -18.75
CA VAL A 70 32.99 33.50 -17.38
C VAL A 70 34.25 33.26 -16.53
N LYS A 71 35.34 32.80 -17.12
CA LYS A 71 36.63 32.66 -16.42
C LYS A 71 37.22 34.01 -16.01
N LEU A 72 37.09 35.03 -16.84
CA LEU A 72 37.56 36.40 -16.58
C LEU A 72 36.62 37.20 -15.67
N ALA A 73 35.32 36.91 -15.70
CA ALA A 73 34.29 37.58 -14.91
C ALA A 73 33.28 36.56 -14.35
N PRO A 74 33.68 35.72 -13.37
CA PRO A 74 32.86 34.62 -12.87
C PRO A 74 31.57 35.10 -12.20
N GLU A 75 31.55 36.29 -11.60
CA GLU A 75 30.36 36.89 -10.99
C GLU A 75 29.36 37.48 -12.01
N ASN A 76 29.70 37.54 -13.30
CA ASN A 76 28.81 38.09 -14.32
C ASN A 76 27.68 37.10 -14.65
N SER A 77 26.55 37.27 -13.95
CA SER A 77 25.39 36.40 -14.04
C SER A 77 24.79 36.31 -15.46
N LEU A 78 24.86 37.40 -16.25
CA LEU A 78 24.34 37.39 -17.61
C LEU A 78 25.26 36.59 -18.56
N ALA A 79 26.58 36.68 -18.37
CA ALA A 79 27.54 35.87 -19.12
C ALA A 79 27.37 34.38 -18.80
N GLN A 80 27.16 34.02 -17.53
CA GLN A 80 26.84 32.65 -17.14
C GLN A 80 25.53 32.15 -17.76
N ALA A 81 24.48 32.97 -17.80
CA ALA A 81 23.22 32.59 -18.45
C ALA A 81 23.38 32.37 -19.96
N LYS A 82 24.22 33.16 -20.64
CA LYS A 82 24.56 32.94 -22.06
C LYS A 82 25.39 31.66 -22.27
N LEU A 83 26.32 31.37 -21.36
CA LEU A 83 27.09 30.11 -21.37
C LEU A 83 26.14 28.90 -21.21
N ALA A 84 25.19 28.97 -20.28
CA ALA A 84 24.20 27.92 -20.06
C ALA A 84 23.34 27.67 -21.31
N ARG A 85 22.95 28.73 -22.02
CA ARG A 85 22.22 28.65 -23.29
C ARG A 85 23.03 27.94 -24.39
N ALA A 86 24.33 28.19 -24.46
CA ALA A 86 25.21 27.49 -25.39
C ALA A 86 25.32 25.98 -25.05
N TYR A 87 25.39 25.62 -23.77
CA TYR A 87 25.32 24.20 -23.34
C TYR A 87 23.99 23.55 -23.73
N GLN A 88 22.86 24.25 -23.53
CA GLN A 88 21.53 23.77 -23.91
C GLN A 88 21.43 23.52 -25.41
N ALA A 89 21.89 24.45 -26.24
CA ALA A 89 21.87 24.31 -27.70
C ALA A 89 22.72 23.14 -28.22
N LEU A 90 23.74 22.72 -27.46
CA LEU A 90 24.60 21.57 -27.74
C LEU A 90 24.11 20.26 -27.08
N GLY A 91 22.92 20.27 -26.47
CA GLY A 91 22.33 19.09 -25.80
C GLY A 91 22.96 18.74 -24.44
N GLN A 92 23.85 19.57 -23.90
CA GLN A 92 24.50 19.37 -22.60
C GLN A 92 23.60 19.88 -21.46
N LEU A 93 22.42 19.28 -21.30
CA LEU A 93 21.34 19.79 -20.43
C LEU A 93 21.72 19.86 -18.95
N GLU A 94 22.49 18.90 -18.42
CA GLU A 94 22.92 18.91 -17.01
C GLU A 94 23.85 20.09 -16.70
N ARG A 95 24.81 20.36 -17.59
CA ARG A 95 25.71 21.51 -17.48
C ARG A 95 24.96 22.82 -17.66
N ALA A 96 23.99 22.86 -18.57
CA ALA A 96 23.11 24.03 -18.75
C ALA A 96 22.35 24.35 -17.47
N VAL A 97 21.71 23.36 -16.83
CA VAL A 97 20.97 23.54 -15.56
C VAL A 97 21.89 24.06 -14.45
N ALA A 98 23.04 23.43 -14.24
CA ALA A 98 23.99 23.86 -13.21
C ALA A 98 24.49 25.29 -13.44
N THR A 99 24.75 25.65 -14.71
CA THR A 99 25.23 27.00 -15.07
C THR A 99 24.12 28.04 -14.92
N TYR A 100 22.88 27.74 -15.30
CA TYR A 100 21.73 28.63 -15.07
C TYR A 100 21.45 28.85 -13.58
N GLN A 101 21.57 27.81 -12.76
CA GLN A 101 21.43 27.93 -11.30
C GLN A 101 22.53 28.81 -10.70
N THR A 102 23.76 28.67 -11.18
CA THR A 102 24.88 29.52 -10.75
C THR A 102 24.64 30.98 -11.13
N ALA A 103 24.12 31.24 -12.34
CA ALA A 103 23.75 32.59 -12.77
C ALA A 103 22.71 33.24 -11.85
N LEU A 104 21.66 32.49 -11.51
CA LEU A 104 20.57 32.94 -10.62
C LEU A 104 21.02 33.10 -9.17
N ALA A 105 22.02 32.33 -8.72
CA ALA A 105 22.62 32.48 -7.39
C ALA A 105 23.40 33.80 -7.27
N PHE A 106 24.11 34.22 -8.33
CA PHE A 106 24.81 35.52 -8.36
C PHE A 106 23.86 36.70 -8.52
N ASN A 107 22.82 36.57 -9.36
CA ASN A 107 21.81 37.61 -9.52
C ASN A 107 20.41 37.02 -9.72
N PRO A 108 19.53 37.08 -8.71
CA PRO A 108 18.16 36.61 -8.83
C PRO A 108 17.25 37.55 -9.66
N LYS A 109 17.69 38.76 -10.03
CA LYS A 109 16.89 39.71 -10.84
C LYS A 109 17.28 39.68 -12.33
N LEU A 110 17.51 38.48 -12.85
CA LEU A 110 17.84 38.26 -14.26
C LEU A 110 16.59 38.33 -15.18
N PRO A 111 16.75 38.65 -16.47
CA PRO A 111 15.62 38.72 -17.42
C PRO A 111 14.74 37.47 -17.49
N ALA A 112 13.45 37.65 -17.77
CA ALA A 112 12.41 36.60 -17.82
C ALA A 112 12.75 35.38 -18.68
N TRP A 113 13.50 35.58 -19.78
CA TRP A 113 13.84 34.50 -20.71
C TRP A 113 14.71 33.43 -20.05
N ILE A 114 15.49 33.76 -19.03
CA ILE A 114 16.37 32.80 -18.33
C ILE A 114 15.53 31.83 -17.48
N TYR A 115 14.55 32.38 -16.76
CA TYR A 115 13.57 31.59 -16.00
C TYR A 115 12.73 30.69 -16.89
N LYS A 116 12.36 31.20 -18.08
CA LYS A 116 11.67 30.42 -19.10
C LYS A 116 12.50 29.21 -19.56
N GLU A 117 13.71 29.44 -20.06
CA GLU A 117 14.53 28.37 -20.66
C GLU A 117 14.91 27.30 -19.62
N LEU A 118 15.30 27.71 -18.40
CA LEU A 118 15.57 26.76 -17.32
C LEU A 118 14.31 26.00 -16.88
N GLY A 119 13.16 26.69 -16.79
CA GLY A 119 11.88 26.08 -16.44
C GLY A 119 11.45 25.01 -17.44
N GLU A 120 11.58 25.27 -18.75
CA GLU A 120 11.26 24.32 -19.81
C GLU A 120 12.18 23.08 -19.78
N ILE A 121 13.47 23.27 -19.48
CA ILE A 121 14.39 22.13 -19.28
C ILE A 121 13.94 21.29 -18.08
N LEU A 122 13.58 21.91 -16.95
CA LEU A 122 13.12 21.21 -15.75
C LEU A 122 11.78 20.48 -15.97
N GLU A 123 10.84 21.09 -16.70
CA GLU A 123 9.58 20.46 -17.13
C GLU A 123 9.85 19.21 -17.97
N SER A 124 10.73 19.31 -18.97
CA SER A 124 11.07 18.16 -19.84
C SER A 124 11.74 16.99 -19.10
N GLN A 125 12.36 17.26 -17.95
CA GLN A 125 12.95 16.24 -17.06
C GLN A 125 11.95 15.68 -16.04
N GLY A 126 10.67 16.08 -16.09
CA GLY A 126 9.66 15.68 -15.11
C GLY A 126 9.82 16.34 -13.73
N LYS A 127 10.68 17.35 -13.60
CA LYS A 127 10.98 18.05 -12.33
C LYS A 127 10.02 19.22 -12.11
N ILE A 128 8.71 18.95 -12.16
CA ILE A 128 7.65 19.97 -12.16
C ILE A 128 7.68 20.86 -10.90
N ASN A 129 7.99 20.29 -9.73
CA ASN A 129 8.12 21.06 -8.47
C ASN A 129 9.25 22.10 -8.53
N LEU A 130 10.37 21.77 -9.16
CA LEU A 130 11.50 22.68 -9.31
C LEU A 130 11.21 23.78 -10.34
N ALA A 131 10.57 23.43 -11.47
CA ALA A 131 10.11 24.40 -12.45
C ALA A 131 9.11 25.39 -11.84
N ASN A 132 8.16 24.91 -11.04
CA ASN A 132 7.18 25.73 -10.36
C ASN A 132 7.83 26.72 -9.37
N THR A 133 8.78 26.24 -8.55
CA THR A 133 9.54 27.09 -7.62
C THR A 133 10.30 28.20 -8.35
N LEU A 134 10.91 27.85 -9.49
CA LEU A 134 11.63 28.79 -10.34
C LEU A 134 10.72 29.88 -10.93
N TYR A 135 9.52 29.54 -11.40
CA TYR A 135 8.56 30.53 -11.90
C TYR A 135 8.03 31.45 -10.80
N GLN A 136 7.80 30.92 -9.60
CA GLN A 136 7.46 31.76 -8.44
C GLN A 136 8.59 32.75 -8.11
N GLN A 137 9.85 32.29 -8.16
CA GLN A 137 11.02 33.14 -7.96
C GLN A 137 11.05 34.29 -8.98
N ALA A 138 10.75 34.01 -10.26
CA ALA A 138 10.70 35.05 -11.30
C ALA A 138 9.64 36.13 -11.03
N ILE A 139 8.48 35.74 -10.46
CA ILE A 139 7.41 36.66 -10.06
C ILE A 139 7.83 37.49 -8.84
N ASN A 140 8.36 36.84 -7.80
CA ASN A 140 8.79 37.51 -6.57
C ASN A 140 9.90 38.55 -6.83
N ASN A 141 10.71 38.31 -7.86
CA ASN A 141 11.78 39.23 -8.27
C ASN A 141 11.32 40.34 -9.24
N ASN A 142 10.01 40.44 -9.56
CA ASN A 142 9.43 41.37 -10.54
C ASN A 142 10.05 41.25 -11.95
N THR A 143 10.50 40.05 -12.32
CA THR A 143 11.09 39.74 -13.62
C THR A 143 10.18 38.87 -14.50
N ALA A 144 8.97 38.58 -14.03
CA ALA A 144 8.03 37.71 -14.73
C ALA A 144 7.44 38.35 -16.00
N SER A 145 7.36 37.57 -17.07
CA SER A 145 6.59 37.90 -18.28
C SER A 145 5.20 37.26 -18.22
N LEU A 146 4.28 37.68 -19.10
CA LEU A 146 2.96 37.04 -19.27
C LEU A 146 3.06 35.52 -19.50
N TYR A 147 4.17 35.07 -20.12
CA TYR A 147 4.46 33.64 -20.32
C TYR A 147 4.70 32.88 -19.01
N ILE A 148 5.40 33.50 -18.05
CA ILE A 148 5.71 32.87 -16.76
C ILE A 148 4.44 32.69 -15.91
N TYR A 149 3.50 33.64 -15.98
CA TYR A 149 2.20 33.48 -15.30
C TYR A 149 1.38 32.31 -15.87
N LYS A 150 1.43 32.09 -17.18
CA LYS A 150 0.81 30.93 -17.83
C LYS A 150 1.46 29.63 -17.36
N LYS A 151 2.79 29.54 -17.45
CA LYS A 151 3.56 28.36 -17.05
C LYS A 151 3.40 28.03 -15.57
N LEU A 152 3.22 29.04 -14.72
CA LEU A 152 2.91 28.83 -13.32
C LEU A 152 1.53 28.16 -13.12
N GLY A 153 0.50 28.59 -13.86
CA GLY A 153 -0.81 27.93 -13.85
C GLY A 153 -0.75 26.48 -14.35
N GLU A 154 -0.03 26.24 -15.45
CA GLU A 154 0.19 24.89 -16.00
C GLU A 154 0.91 23.97 -15.02
N THR A 155 2.01 24.43 -14.41
CA THR A 155 2.75 23.64 -13.43
C THR A 155 1.95 23.38 -12.15
N TRP A 156 1.14 24.34 -11.66
CA TRP A 156 0.24 24.08 -10.53
C TRP A 156 -0.84 23.05 -10.85
N ARG A 157 -1.36 23.06 -12.09
CA ARG A 157 -2.30 22.05 -12.59
C ARG A 157 -1.66 20.66 -12.61
N GLU A 158 -0.45 20.54 -13.15
CA GLU A 158 0.30 19.29 -13.19
C GLU A 158 0.64 18.76 -11.80
N LEU A 159 0.82 19.65 -10.82
CA LEU A 159 1.04 19.31 -9.42
C LEU A 159 -0.26 18.98 -8.64
N GLY A 160 -1.43 19.07 -9.28
CA GLY A 160 -2.73 18.82 -8.64
C GLY A 160 -3.17 19.88 -7.62
N ARG A 161 -2.51 21.04 -7.61
CA ARG A 161 -2.69 22.12 -6.61
C ARG A 161 -3.73 23.13 -7.09
N LYS A 162 -5.01 22.73 -7.03
CA LYS A 162 -6.14 23.48 -7.62
C LYS A 162 -6.33 24.89 -7.04
N ASP A 163 -6.03 25.11 -5.76
CA ASP A 163 -6.17 26.43 -5.12
C ASP A 163 -5.06 27.39 -5.55
N GLU A 164 -3.83 26.90 -5.64
CA GLU A 164 -2.68 27.66 -6.11
C GLU A 164 -2.75 27.93 -7.62
N GLU A 165 -3.24 26.96 -8.40
CA GLU A 165 -3.61 27.15 -9.81
C GLU A 165 -4.61 28.30 -9.96
N LYS A 166 -5.70 28.29 -9.18
CA LYS A 166 -6.72 29.35 -9.20
C LYS A 166 -6.14 30.71 -8.81
N LYS A 167 -5.30 30.79 -7.78
CA LYS A 167 -4.61 32.04 -7.39
C LYS A 167 -3.69 32.55 -8.50
N ALA A 168 -2.93 31.65 -9.14
CA ALA A 168 -2.05 31.99 -10.26
C ALA A 168 -2.84 32.49 -11.46
N HIS A 169 -3.97 31.85 -11.80
CA HIS A 169 -4.87 32.27 -12.85
C HIS A 169 -5.53 33.63 -12.58
N ILE A 170 -5.94 33.93 -11.33
CA ILE A 170 -6.46 35.26 -10.95
C ILE A 170 -5.38 36.34 -11.08
N ALA A 171 -4.14 36.05 -10.67
CA ALA A 171 -3.03 36.98 -10.85
C ALA A 171 -2.72 37.21 -12.34
N ALA A 172 -2.80 36.15 -13.14
CA ALA A 172 -2.62 36.21 -14.60
C ALA A 172 -3.72 37.04 -15.27
N SER A 173 -5.01 36.82 -14.94
CA SER A 173 -6.13 37.56 -15.55
C SER A 173 -6.00 39.06 -15.30
N LYS A 174 -5.64 39.48 -14.07
CA LYS A 174 -5.38 40.88 -13.75
C LYS A 174 -4.29 41.49 -14.64
N LYS A 175 -3.19 40.76 -14.85
CA LYS A 175 -2.07 41.21 -15.70
C LYS A 175 -2.43 41.28 -17.18
N TYR A 176 -3.22 40.32 -17.68
CA TYR A 176 -3.75 40.38 -19.04
C TYR A 176 -4.73 41.53 -19.22
N CYS A 177 -5.61 41.82 -18.24
CA CYS A 177 -6.50 42.97 -18.28
C CYS A 177 -5.73 44.29 -18.30
N GLU A 178 -4.71 44.45 -17.46
CA GLU A 178 -3.82 45.64 -17.47
C GLU A 178 -3.15 45.81 -18.85
N TYR A 179 -2.64 44.74 -19.45
CA TYR A 179 -2.01 44.80 -20.78
C TYR A 179 -2.99 45.14 -21.91
N LEU A 180 -4.21 44.60 -21.85
CA LEU A 180 -5.26 44.81 -22.84
C LEU A 180 -5.93 46.19 -22.73
N GLN A 181 -5.79 46.91 -21.60
CA GLN A 181 -6.21 48.31 -21.53
C GLN A 181 -5.46 49.19 -22.54
N ASP A 182 -4.16 48.93 -22.69
CA ASP A 182 -3.31 49.66 -23.64
C ASP A 182 -3.27 49.00 -25.03
N ASN A 183 -3.73 47.75 -25.16
CA ASN A 183 -3.67 46.95 -26.38
C ASN A 183 -4.97 46.16 -26.63
N PRO A 184 -6.13 46.83 -26.80
CA PRO A 184 -7.45 46.18 -26.75
C PRO A 184 -7.69 45.13 -27.84
N ASP A 185 -7.02 45.24 -28.99
CA ASP A 185 -7.20 44.34 -30.14
C ASP A 185 -6.10 43.26 -30.23
N ASN A 186 -5.31 43.06 -29.16
CA ASN A 186 -4.26 42.04 -29.15
C ASN A 186 -4.88 40.64 -29.04
N ILE A 187 -5.04 39.98 -30.19
CA ILE A 187 -5.67 38.67 -30.32
C ILE A 187 -5.02 37.60 -29.42
N PRO A 188 -3.68 37.41 -29.38
CA PRO A 188 -3.06 36.44 -28.48
C PRO A 188 -3.40 36.68 -27.01
N ALA A 189 -3.37 37.93 -26.55
CA ALA A 189 -3.71 38.26 -25.17
C ALA A 189 -5.20 38.06 -24.87
N LEU A 190 -6.11 38.35 -25.81
CA LEU A 190 -7.55 38.07 -25.70
C LEU A 190 -7.84 36.56 -25.62
N GLU A 191 -7.16 35.74 -26.43
CA GLU A 191 -7.31 34.28 -26.38
C GLU A 191 -6.81 33.69 -25.05
N GLN A 192 -5.67 34.17 -24.54
CA GLN A 192 -5.16 33.75 -23.23
C GLN A 192 -6.08 34.21 -22.09
N LEU A 193 -6.56 35.46 -22.12
CA LEU A 193 -7.48 35.96 -21.11
C LEU A 193 -8.80 35.19 -21.11
N ALA A 194 -9.35 34.87 -22.29
CA ALA A 194 -10.53 34.03 -22.40
C ALA A 194 -10.30 32.67 -21.74
N GLY A 195 -9.20 31.97 -22.07
CA GLY A 195 -8.86 30.67 -21.48
C GLY A 195 -8.68 30.70 -19.95
N VAL A 196 -8.15 31.80 -19.41
CA VAL A 196 -8.04 32.01 -17.95
C VAL A 196 -9.44 32.18 -17.32
N TYR A 197 -10.33 32.96 -17.93
CA TYR A 197 -11.72 33.08 -17.46
C TYR A 197 -12.51 31.77 -17.55
N GLU A 198 -12.29 30.97 -18.61
CA GLU A 198 -12.87 29.63 -18.72
C GLU A 198 -12.43 28.75 -17.54
N SER A 199 -11.12 28.75 -17.25
CA SER A 199 -10.53 27.97 -16.15
C SER A 199 -11.03 28.41 -14.77
N ASN A 200 -11.29 29.72 -14.59
CA ASN A 200 -11.82 30.29 -13.35
C ASN A 200 -13.35 30.15 -13.21
N LYS A 201 -14.04 29.56 -14.20
CA LYS A 201 -15.52 29.51 -14.29
C LYS A 201 -16.18 30.89 -14.33
N GLU A 202 -15.45 31.91 -14.77
CA GLU A 202 -15.96 33.27 -14.98
C GLU A 202 -16.60 33.39 -16.37
N PHE A 203 -17.64 32.57 -16.61
CA PHE A 203 -18.18 32.34 -17.95
C PHE A 203 -18.69 33.60 -18.64
N LYS A 204 -19.24 34.57 -17.89
CA LYS A 204 -19.68 35.86 -18.43
C LYS A 204 -18.51 36.69 -18.99
N SER A 205 -17.38 36.70 -18.28
CA SER A 205 -16.16 37.39 -18.72
C SER A 205 -15.52 36.68 -19.93
N ALA A 206 -15.55 35.34 -19.94
CA ALA A 206 -15.11 34.55 -21.09
C ALA A 206 -15.98 34.81 -22.34
N VAL A 207 -17.31 34.88 -22.19
CA VAL A 207 -18.23 35.23 -23.28
C VAL A 207 -17.90 36.61 -23.84
N ASN A 208 -17.66 37.62 -23.00
CA ASN A 208 -17.28 38.96 -23.47
C ASN A 208 -15.98 38.94 -24.30
N CYS A 209 -14.98 38.17 -23.87
CA CYS A 209 -13.72 38.02 -24.62
C CYS A 209 -13.94 37.31 -25.96
N HIS A 210 -14.72 36.22 -25.97
CA HIS A 210 -15.04 35.47 -27.20
C HIS A 210 -15.91 36.28 -28.17
N GLN A 211 -16.85 37.09 -27.68
CA GLN A 211 -17.61 38.03 -28.50
C GLN A 211 -16.68 39.07 -29.15
N HIS A 212 -15.67 39.54 -28.42
CA HIS A 212 -14.67 40.45 -28.98
C HIS A 212 -13.82 39.76 -30.05
N LEU A 213 -13.38 38.52 -29.79
CA LEU A 213 -12.64 37.71 -30.77
C LEU A 213 -13.46 37.42 -32.04
N VAL A 214 -14.75 37.13 -31.92
CA VAL A 214 -15.66 36.94 -33.08
C VAL A 214 -15.84 38.24 -33.86
N LYS A 215 -15.87 39.41 -33.22
CA LYS A 215 -15.91 40.71 -33.92
C LYS A 215 -14.64 40.98 -34.71
N LEU A 216 -13.48 40.60 -34.16
CA LEU A 216 -12.18 40.77 -34.81
C LEU A 216 -11.90 39.71 -35.88
N GLN A 217 -12.50 38.52 -35.77
CA GLN A 217 -12.30 37.36 -36.65
C GLN A 217 -13.62 36.66 -37.03
N PRO A 218 -14.57 37.35 -37.71
CA PRO A 218 -15.91 36.81 -38.00
C PRO A 218 -15.88 35.62 -38.97
N GLU A 219 -14.87 35.51 -39.82
CA GLU A 219 -14.69 34.39 -40.75
C GLU A 219 -14.09 33.13 -40.11
N LYS A 220 -13.74 33.16 -38.82
CA LYS A 220 -13.03 32.06 -38.15
C LYS A 220 -14.01 31.16 -37.40
N ALA A 221 -14.32 29.99 -37.97
CA ALA A 221 -15.26 29.03 -37.38
C ALA A 221 -14.95 28.64 -35.92
N ILE A 222 -13.67 28.57 -35.54
CA ILE A 222 -13.26 28.24 -34.17
C ILE A 222 -13.64 29.32 -33.15
N ALA A 223 -13.73 30.59 -33.57
CA ALA A 223 -14.13 31.70 -32.72
C ALA A 223 -15.62 31.57 -32.38
N HIS A 224 -16.46 31.29 -33.39
CA HIS A 224 -17.89 31.00 -33.19
C HIS A 224 -18.12 29.75 -32.32
N ALA A 225 -17.37 28.66 -32.55
CA ALA A 225 -17.50 27.45 -31.74
C ALA A 225 -17.10 27.67 -30.26
N ARG A 226 -16.07 28.48 -29.98
CA ARG A 226 -15.66 28.83 -28.61
C ARG A 226 -16.70 29.72 -27.93
N LEU A 227 -17.27 30.68 -28.65
CA LEU A 227 -18.36 31.51 -28.17
C LEU A 227 -19.62 30.68 -27.85
N ALA A 228 -20.00 29.76 -28.75
CA ALA A 228 -21.11 28.83 -28.55
C ALA A 228 -20.95 27.98 -27.28
N ARG A 229 -19.74 27.43 -27.06
CA ARG A 229 -19.41 26.69 -25.84
C ARG A 229 -19.52 27.56 -24.59
N ALA A 230 -19.07 28.81 -24.66
CA ALA A 230 -19.17 29.74 -23.55
C ALA A 230 -20.64 30.10 -23.22
N TYR A 231 -21.51 30.22 -24.21
CA TYR A 231 -22.97 30.33 -23.99
C TYR A 231 -23.57 29.09 -23.33
N GLY A 232 -23.10 27.89 -23.71
CA GLY A 232 -23.52 26.64 -23.06
C GLY A 232 -23.20 26.61 -21.56
N TRP A 233 -22.09 27.19 -21.11
CA TRP A 233 -21.78 27.31 -19.68
C TRP A 233 -22.66 28.32 -18.93
N LEU A 234 -23.24 29.29 -19.63
CA LEU A 234 -24.21 30.23 -19.07
C LEU A 234 -25.66 29.70 -19.09
N GLN A 235 -25.89 28.47 -19.55
CA GLN A 235 -27.23 27.92 -19.78
C GLN A 235 -28.06 28.82 -20.72
N GLU A 236 -27.40 29.34 -21.75
CA GLU A 236 -28.04 30.09 -22.84
C GLU A 236 -28.04 29.22 -24.11
N GLU A 237 -28.74 28.09 -24.05
CA GLU A 237 -28.69 27.03 -25.07
C GLU A 237 -29.11 27.55 -26.46
N GLU A 238 -30.11 28.43 -26.52
CA GLU A 238 -30.57 29.06 -27.79
C GLU A 238 -29.44 29.77 -28.52
N LYS A 239 -28.66 30.59 -27.80
CA LYS A 239 -27.52 31.31 -28.37
C LYS A 239 -26.36 30.38 -28.69
N ALA A 240 -26.14 29.35 -27.87
CA ALA A 240 -25.12 28.34 -28.12
C ALA A 240 -25.40 27.61 -29.44
N VAL A 241 -26.63 27.12 -29.66
CA VAL A 241 -27.02 26.44 -30.90
C VAL A 241 -26.92 27.37 -32.11
N GLU A 242 -27.32 28.64 -31.99
CA GLU A 242 -27.19 29.63 -33.06
C GLU A 242 -25.72 29.83 -33.49
N GLU A 243 -24.81 29.98 -32.53
CA GLU A 243 -23.38 30.16 -32.80
C GLU A 243 -22.71 28.89 -33.34
N TYR A 244 -23.12 27.69 -32.89
CA TYR A 244 -22.66 26.43 -33.50
C TYR A 244 -23.15 26.30 -34.95
N LYS A 245 -24.39 26.70 -35.26
CA LYS A 245 -24.91 26.73 -36.63
C LYS A 245 -24.12 27.72 -37.51
N LYS A 246 -23.71 28.88 -36.99
CA LYS A 246 -22.82 29.83 -37.67
C LYS A 246 -21.43 29.23 -37.92
N ALA A 247 -20.85 28.56 -36.91
CA ALA A 247 -19.56 27.88 -37.06
C ALA A 247 -19.60 26.79 -38.15
N GLN A 248 -20.69 26.01 -38.20
CA GLN A 248 -20.91 24.99 -39.22
C GLN A 248 -21.08 25.58 -40.62
N ALA A 249 -21.73 26.75 -40.75
CA ALA A 249 -21.90 27.43 -42.04
C ALA A 249 -20.56 27.89 -42.65
N ILE A 250 -19.54 28.11 -41.82
CA ILE A 250 -18.19 28.48 -42.27
C ILE A 250 -17.40 27.22 -42.69
N THR A 251 -17.51 26.12 -41.95
CA THR A 251 -16.81 24.87 -42.25
C THR A 251 -17.52 23.64 -41.70
N ASP A 252 -17.52 22.56 -42.48
CA ASP A 252 -18.00 21.25 -42.03
C ASP A 252 -16.99 20.48 -41.19
N LYS A 253 -15.81 21.05 -40.92
CA LYS A 253 -14.71 20.41 -40.17
C LYS A 253 -14.48 21.09 -38.82
N LEU A 254 -15.50 21.11 -37.97
CA LEU A 254 -15.34 21.59 -36.60
C LEU A 254 -14.62 20.53 -35.74
N PRO A 255 -13.89 20.94 -34.68
CA PRO A 255 -13.28 19.99 -33.76
C PRO A 255 -14.37 19.22 -32.98
N THR A 256 -14.08 17.98 -32.60
CA THR A 256 -15.03 17.07 -31.91
C THR A 256 -15.67 17.69 -30.67
N TRP A 257 -14.93 18.48 -29.89
CA TRP A 257 -15.47 19.16 -28.70
C TRP A 257 -16.59 20.14 -29.03
N ALA A 258 -16.60 20.73 -30.22
CA ALA A 258 -17.66 21.64 -30.66
C ALA A 258 -18.94 20.87 -31.00
N TYR A 259 -18.82 19.73 -31.68
CA TYR A 259 -19.97 18.85 -31.95
C TYR A 259 -20.56 18.26 -30.65
N LEU A 260 -19.71 17.91 -29.68
CA LEU A 260 -20.15 17.48 -28.35
C LEU A 260 -20.98 18.56 -27.65
N GLY A 261 -20.47 19.79 -27.61
CA GLY A 261 -21.18 20.91 -27.00
C GLY A 261 -22.46 21.30 -27.74
N TRP A 262 -22.49 21.14 -29.06
CA TRP A 262 -23.69 21.37 -29.87
C TRP A 262 -24.77 20.32 -29.59
N ALA A 263 -24.40 19.04 -29.53
CA ALA A 263 -25.34 17.97 -29.25
C ALA A 263 -25.97 18.08 -27.84
N ASP A 264 -25.17 18.46 -26.84
CA ASP A 264 -25.66 18.71 -25.47
C ASP A 264 -26.63 19.90 -25.40
N ALA A 265 -26.34 20.99 -26.13
CA ALA A 265 -27.22 22.15 -26.19
C ALA A 265 -28.57 21.83 -26.87
N LEU A 266 -28.57 21.01 -27.92
CA LEU A 266 -29.80 20.56 -28.59
C LEU A 266 -30.64 19.63 -27.70
N GLU A 267 -30.00 18.73 -26.96
CA GLU A 267 -30.68 17.82 -26.02
C GLU A 267 -31.41 18.60 -24.92
N LYS A 268 -30.75 19.62 -24.35
CA LYS A 268 -31.34 20.51 -23.34
C LYS A 268 -32.50 21.36 -23.86
N GLN A 269 -32.53 21.67 -25.16
CA GLN A 269 -33.69 22.29 -25.82
C GLN A 269 -34.85 21.32 -26.09
N GLY A 270 -34.64 20.02 -25.89
CA GLY A 270 -35.62 18.98 -26.22
C GLY A 270 -35.65 18.59 -27.69
N GLU A 271 -34.71 19.07 -28.51
CA GLU A 271 -34.58 18.74 -29.93
C GLU A 271 -33.86 17.40 -30.12
N LEU A 272 -34.46 16.32 -29.59
CA LEU A 272 -33.85 14.99 -29.46
C LEU A 272 -33.42 14.39 -30.81
N GLN A 273 -34.14 14.68 -31.90
CA GLN A 273 -33.82 14.16 -33.24
C GLN A 273 -32.57 14.84 -33.84
N GLU A 274 -32.45 16.18 -33.70
CA GLU A 274 -31.26 16.91 -34.14
C GLU A 274 -30.06 16.55 -33.26
N ALA A 275 -30.25 16.44 -31.94
CA ALA A 275 -29.23 16.01 -30.99
C ALA A 275 -28.66 14.63 -31.36
N ALA A 276 -29.52 13.65 -31.70
CA ALA A 276 -29.10 12.32 -32.13
C ALA A 276 -28.19 12.37 -33.36
N THR A 277 -28.55 13.22 -34.32
CA THR A 277 -27.80 13.39 -35.57
C THR A 277 -26.41 13.98 -35.32
N VAL A 278 -26.31 14.97 -34.42
CA VAL A 278 -25.00 15.56 -34.05
C VAL A 278 -24.16 14.58 -33.24
N TRP A 279 -24.77 13.84 -32.29
CA TRP A 279 -24.09 12.78 -31.54
C TRP A 279 -23.55 11.66 -32.44
N GLN A 280 -24.28 11.25 -33.47
CA GLN A 280 -23.78 10.28 -34.46
C GLN A 280 -22.58 10.82 -35.25
N LYS A 281 -22.57 12.12 -35.60
CA LYS A 281 -21.40 12.76 -36.22
C LYS A 281 -20.18 12.76 -35.29
N VAL A 282 -20.36 12.98 -33.98
CA VAL A 282 -19.28 12.87 -32.99
C VAL A 282 -18.65 11.48 -33.03
N LEU A 283 -19.47 10.43 -32.99
CA LEU A 283 -19.00 9.04 -33.01
C LEU A 283 -18.32 8.67 -34.34
N ALA A 284 -18.75 9.25 -35.46
CA ALA A 284 -18.12 9.04 -36.77
C ALA A 284 -16.76 9.75 -36.89
N LEU A 285 -16.61 10.94 -36.31
CA LEU A 285 -15.37 11.72 -36.35
C LEU A 285 -14.33 11.23 -35.33
N ALA A 286 -14.79 10.70 -34.20
CA ALA A 286 -13.93 10.23 -33.12
C ALA A 286 -14.49 8.93 -32.53
N PRO A 287 -14.24 7.77 -33.16
CA PRO A 287 -14.76 6.47 -32.71
C PRO A 287 -14.15 5.95 -31.40
N GLU A 288 -13.17 6.66 -30.82
CA GLU A 288 -12.55 6.34 -29.53
C GLU A 288 -13.15 7.14 -28.37
N GLN A 289 -14.44 7.53 -28.46
CA GLN A 289 -15.10 8.20 -27.33
C GLN A 289 -15.18 7.28 -26.10
N PRO A 290 -15.20 7.85 -24.88
CA PRO A 290 -15.43 7.08 -23.67
C PRO A 290 -16.73 6.25 -23.76
N PRO A 291 -16.76 5.03 -23.19
CA PRO A 291 -17.92 4.13 -23.24
C PRO A 291 -19.24 4.75 -22.79
N ILE A 292 -19.19 5.70 -21.84
CA ILE A 292 -20.36 6.42 -21.34
C ILE A 292 -21.05 7.26 -22.44
N THR A 293 -20.29 7.74 -23.42
CA THR A 293 -20.82 8.48 -24.56
C THR A 293 -21.70 7.57 -25.42
N TYR A 294 -21.26 6.35 -25.70
CA TYR A 294 -22.04 5.35 -26.41
C TYR A 294 -23.32 4.96 -25.65
N LYS A 295 -23.26 4.88 -24.31
CA LYS A 295 -24.46 4.71 -23.48
C LYS A 295 -25.45 5.85 -23.69
N LYS A 296 -24.99 7.11 -23.57
CA LYS A 296 -25.84 8.31 -23.67
C LYS A 296 -26.50 8.40 -25.05
N VAL A 297 -25.75 8.14 -26.12
CA VAL A 297 -26.29 8.10 -27.49
C VAL A 297 -27.30 6.97 -27.65
N GLY A 298 -27.02 5.79 -27.09
CA GLY A 298 -27.96 4.67 -27.09
C GLY A 298 -29.28 4.99 -26.38
N GLU A 299 -29.24 5.68 -25.24
CA GLU A 299 -30.44 6.11 -24.49
C GLU A 299 -31.28 7.11 -25.29
N LEU A 300 -30.64 8.08 -25.93
CA LEU A 300 -31.31 9.06 -26.77
C LEU A 300 -31.97 8.39 -28.00
N LEU A 301 -31.26 7.45 -28.65
CA LEU A 301 -31.79 6.65 -29.76
C LEU A 301 -32.95 5.75 -29.33
N TRP A 302 -32.89 5.19 -28.11
CA TRP A 302 -33.97 4.40 -27.52
C TRP A 302 -35.24 5.24 -27.29
N GLN A 303 -35.10 6.48 -26.79
CA GLN A 303 -36.22 7.40 -26.57
C GLN A 303 -36.94 7.78 -27.87
N ILE A 304 -36.20 7.97 -28.97
CA ILE A 304 -36.77 8.23 -30.30
C ILE A 304 -37.15 6.94 -31.06
N LYS A 305 -37.21 5.80 -30.36
CA LYS A 305 -37.63 4.48 -30.87
C LYS A 305 -36.75 3.87 -31.98
N GLN A 306 -35.48 4.30 -32.08
CA GLN A 306 -34.50 3.72 -32.99
C GLN A 306 -33.73 2.56 -32.32
N VAL A 307 -34.45 1.48 -31.99
CA VAL A 307 -33.98 0.37 -31.13
C VAL A 307 -32.72 -0.32 -31.66
N ALA A 308 -32.62 -0.59 -32.97
CA ALA A 308 -31.45 -1.27 -33.54
C ALA A 308 -30.16 -0.43 -33.45
N GLN A 309 -30.27 0.89 -33.61
CA GLN A 309 -29.12 1.79 -33.48
C GLN A 309 -28.72 1.97 -32.00
N ALA A 310 -29.69 1.95 -31.08
CA ALA A 310 -29.43 1.93 -29.65
C ALA A 310 -28.67 0.66 -29.21
N ALA A 311 -29.09 -0.51 -29.70
CA ALA A 311 -28.39 -1.77 -29.47
C ALA A 311 -26.94 -1.72 -29.96
N SER A 312 -26.71 -1.20 -31.17
CA SER A 312 -25.35 -1.04 -31.72
C SER A 312 -24.47 -0.14 -30.86
N CYS A 313 -25.03 0.94 -30.31
CA CYS A 313 -24.30 1.83 -29.39
C CYS A 313 -23.95 1.12 -28.08
N TRP A 314 -24.89 0.42 -27.45
CA TRP A 314 -24.61 -0.31 -26.21
C TRP A 314 -23.68 -1.51 -26.41
N GLN A 315 -23.74 -2.18 -27.56
CA GLN A 315 -22.75 -3.20 -27.94
C GLN A 315 -21.35 -2.60 -28.03
N LYS A 316 -21.19 -1.46 -28.70
CA LYS A 316 -19.90 -0.75 -28.73
C LYS A 316 -19.44 -0.31 -27.33
N ALA A 317 -20.37 0.12 -26.47
CA ALA A 317 -20.06 0.44 -25.07
C ALA A 317 -19.54 -0.80 -24.30
N THR A 318 -20.12 -1.98 -24.53
CA THR A 318 -19.65 -3.23 -23.93
C THR A 318 -18.30 -3.71 -24.47
N GLU A 319 -17.98 -3.43 -25.74
CA GLU A 319 -16.65 -3.73 -26.30
C GLU A 319 -15.56 -2.82 -25.72
N LEU A 320 -15.86 -1.53 -25.57
CA LEU A 320 -14.90 -0.55 -25.08
C LEU A 320 -14.68 -0.63 -23.56
N TYR A 321 -15.72 -1.00 -22.82
CA TYR A 321 -15.60 -1.21 -21.37
C TYR A 321 -16.47 -2.38 -20.92
N PRO A 322 -15.91 -3.59 -21.05
CA PRO A 322 -16.63 -4.81 -20.72
C PRO A 322 -17.06 -4.86 -19.26
N GLY A 323 -16.39 -4.17 -18.33
CA GLY A 323 -16.61 -4.29 -16.89
C GLY A 323 -17.86 -3.58 -16.32
N ASN A 324 -18.59 -2.76 -17.09
CA ASN A 324 -19.78 -2.08 -16.55
C ASN A 324 -21.05 -2.92 -16.76
N PRO A 325 -21.72 -3.39 -15.69
CA PRO A 325 -22.92 -4.22 -15.80
C PRO A 325 -24.08 -3.49 -16.49
N MET A 326 -24.21 -2.16 -16.32
CA MET A 326 -25.30 -1.37 -16.92
C MET A 326 -25.31 -1.45 -18.46
N PHE A 327 -24.14 -1.49 -19.10
CA PHE A 327 -24.07 -1.53 -20.57
C PHE A 327 -24.63 -2.85 -21.10
N HIS A 328 -24.30 -3.95 -20.43
CA HIS A 328 -24.81 -5.28 -20.73
C HIS A 328 -26.30 -5.40 -20.43
N PHE A 329 -26.78 -4.80 -19.34
CA PHE A 329 -28.22 -4.77 -19.03
C PHE A 329 -29.02 -4.02 -20.11
N ARG A 330 -28.58 -2.82 -20.51
CA ARG A 330 -29.24 -2.03 -21.58
C ARG A 330 -29.20 -2.74 -22.93
N LEU A 331 -28.08 -3.39 -23.26
CA LEU A 331 -27.96 -4.21 -24.46
C LEU A 331 -28.96 -5.39 -24.42
N GLY A 332 -29.09 -6.07 -23.28
CA GLY A 332 -30.06 -7.14 -23.09
C GLY A 332 -31.51 -6.68 -23.30
N GLN A 333 -31.86 -5.51 -22.77
CA GLN A 333 -33.18 -4.90 -22.99
C GLN A 333 -33.43 -4.58 -24.47
N ALA A 334 -32.42 -4.08 -25.19
CA ALA A 334 -32.50 -3.79 -26.61
C ALA A 334 -32.66 -5.04 -27.48
N ASN A 335 -31.96 -6.11 -27.13
CA ASN A 335 -32.04 -7.41 -27.81
C ASN A 335 -33.40 -8.08 -27.55
N ALA A 336 -33.91 -8.01 -26.32
CA ALA A 336 -35.24 -8.50 -25.96
C ALA A 336 -36.35 -7.76 -26.72
N ALA A 337 -36.28 -6.43 -26.84
CA ALA A 337 -37.22 -5.64 -27.63
C ALA A 337 -37.20 -5.98 -29.13
N GLN A 338 -36.06 -6.46 -29.64
CA GLN A 338 -35.90 -6.98 -31.00
C GLN A 338 -36.26 -8.46 -31.14
N LYS A 339 -36.75 -9.11 -30.06
CA LYS A 339 -37.05 -10.54 -29.98
C LYS A 339 -35.84 -11.45 -30.22
N GLN A 340 -34.63 -10.94 -29.99
CA GLN A 340 -33.38 -11.70 -30.03
C GLN A 340 -33.11 -12.29 -28.64
N TRP A 341 -33.94 -13.27 -28.24
CA TRP A 341 -33.98 -13.78 -26.86
C TRP A 341 -32.66 -14.38 -26.37
N GLN A 342 -31.96 -15.13 -27.23
CA GLN A 342 -30.66 -15.72 -26.88
C GLN A 342 -29.59 -14.65 -26.59
N ALA A 343 -29.48 -13.66 -27.48
CA ALA A 343 -28.55 -12.53 -27.30
C ALA A 343 -28.94 -11.63 -26.11
N ALA A 344 -30.23 -11.59 -25.73
CA ALA A 344 -30.67 -10.92 -24.52
C ALA A 344 -30.22 -11.66 -23.25
N VAL A 345 -30.37 -13.00 -23.22
CA VAL A 345 -29.89 -13.84 -22.11
C VAL A 345 -28.39 -13.69 -21.92
N GLU A 346 -27.60 -13.76 -22.98
CA GLU A 346 -26.14 -13.60 -22.92
C GLU A 346 -25.74 -12.22 -22.38
N ALA A 347 -26.44 -11.17 -22.80
CA ALA A 347 -26.20 -9.82 -22.29
C ALA A 347 -26.60 -9.68 -20.80
N TYR A 348 -27.73 -10.26 -20.37
CA TYR A 348 -28.11 -10.25 -18.95
C TYR A 348 -27.14 -11.06 -18.08
N GLN A 349 -26.71 -12.24 -18.53
CA GLN A 349 -25.67 -13.02 -17.84
C GLN A 349 -24.37 -12.24 -17.71
N ASN A 350 -23.96 -11.57 -18.79
CA ASN A 350 -22.78 -10.73 -18.75
C ASN A 350 -22.95 -9.57 -17.73
N SER A 351 -24.12 -8.95 -17.65
CA SER A 351 -24.43 -7.96 -16.62
C SER A 351 -24.27 -8.52 -15.21
N ILE A 352 -24.83 -9.71 -14.94
CA ILE A 352 -24.83 -10.34 -13.60
C ILE A 352 -23.42 -10.74 -13.16
N ILE A 353 -22.62 -11.33 -14.05
CA ILE A 353 -21.23 -11.77 -13.75
C ILE A 353 -20.35 -10.58 -13.28
N ARG A 354 -20.65 -9.37 -13.77
CA ARG A 354 -19.82 -8.18 -13.51
C ARG A 354 -20.21 -7.43 -12.25
N GLN A 355 -21.43 -7.65 -11.75
CA GLN A 355 -21.87 -7.17 -10.45
C GLN A 355 -23.03 -8.04 -9.97
N ASN A 356 -22.75 -8.91 -9.01
CA ASN A 356 -23.65 -9.98 -8.59
C ASN A 356 -24.96 -9.48 -7.95
N ASP A 357 -24.96 -8.24 -7.42
CA ASP A 357 -26.10 -7.67 -6.67
C ASP A 357 -26.72 -6.46 -7.40
N TYR A 358 -26.57 -6.36 -8.72
CA TYR A 358 -26.84 -5.09 -9.42
C TYR A 358 -28.30 -4.63 -9.33
N SER A 359 -29.27 -5.54 -9.51
CA SER A 359 -30.71 -5.28 -9.34
C SER A 359 -31.54 -6.55 -9.60
N TRP A 360 -32.66 -6.76 -8.89
CA TRP A 360 -33.55 -7.93 -9.08
C TRP A 360 -34.17 -7.94 -10.49
N GLU A 361 -34.32 -6.77 -11.11
CA GLU A 361 -34.87 -6.57 -12.45
C GLU A 361 -34.02 -7.23 -13.54
N VAL A 362 -32.70 -7.35 -13.37
CA VAL A 362 -31.83 -8.03 -14.35
C VAL A 362 -32.11 -9.52 -14.38
N HIS A 363 -32.20 -10.15 -13.20
CA HIS A 363 -32.57 -11.57 -13.07
C HIS A 363 -33.99 -11.84 -13.53
N HIS A 364 -34.92 -10.91 -13.27
CA HIS A 364 -36.28 -10.96 -13.80
C HIS A 364 -36.30 -10.95 -15.33
N CYS A 365 -35.63 -9.98 -15.97
CA CYS A 365 -35.56 -9.87 -17.43
C CYS A 365 -34.86 -11.08 -18.07
N GLN A 366 -33.86 -11.66 -17.40
CA GLN A 366 -33.23 -12.91 -17.82
C GLN A 366 -34.20 -14.09 -17.75
N GLY A 367 -34.98 -14.19 -16.67
CA GLY A 367 -36.02 -15.21 -16.49
C GLY A 367 -37.09 -15.12 -17.58
N GLU A 368 -37.56 -13.92 -17.92
CA GLU A 368 -38.51 -13.72 -19.01
C GLU A 368 -37.93 -14.15 -20.37
N ALA A 369 -36.67 -13.79 -20.66
CA ALA A 369 -36.01 -14.17 -21.90
C ALA A 369 -35.81 -15.71 -21.99
N GLN A 370 -35.42 -16.36 -20.90
CA GLN A 370 -35.31 -17.83 -20.79
C GLN A 370 -36.67 -18.52 -20.95
N LEU A 371 -37.73 -17.93 -20.40
CA LEU A 371 -39.10 -18.42 -20.57
C LEU A 371 -39.54 -18.38 -22.04
N LYS A 372 -39.17 -17.33 -22.79
CA LYS A 372 -39.41 -17.27 -24.26
C LYS A 372 -38.60 -18.30 -25.05
N LEU A 373 -37.47 -18.75 -24.52
CA LEU A 373 -36.63 -19.81 -25.08
C LEU A 373 -37.04 -21.22 -24.63
N GLN A 374 -38.08 -21.36 -23.79
CA GLN A 374 -38.50 -22.64 -23.18
C GLN A 374 -37.41 -23.28 -22.29
N GLY A 375 -36.47 -22.50 -21.77
CA GLY A 375 -35.47 -22.93 -20.80
C GLY A 375 -36.03 -22.94 -19.38
N TRP A 376 -36.93 -23.88 -19.08
CA TRP A 376 -37.75 -23.86 -17.86
C TRP A 376 -36.91 -23.83 -16.57
N GLU A 377 -35.93 -24.71 -16.39
CA GLU A 377 -35.10 -24.72 -15.18
C GLU A 377 -34.25 -23.46 -15.03
N ALA A 378 -33.68 -22.96 -16.13
CA ALA A 378 -32.90 -21.73 -16.15
C ALA A 378 -33.77 -20.51 -15.82
N ALA A 379 -35.00 -20.47 -16.32
CA ALA A 379 -35.99 -19.44 -15.99
C ALA A 379 -36.39 -19.51 -14.52
N ALA A 380 -36.65 -20.71 -13.97
CA ALA A 380 -36.98 -20.90 -12.56
C ALA A 380 -35.86 -20.40 -11.65
N ASN A 381 -34.61 -20.73 -11.98
CA ASN A 381 -33.45 -20.28 -11.22
C ASN A 381 -33.28 -18.76 -11.29
N ALA A 382 -33.43 -18.15 -12.47
CA ALA A 382 -33.36 -16.70 -12.61
C ALA A 382 -34.46 -15.98 -11.79
N PHE A 383 -35.71 -16.48 -11.81
CA PHE A 383 -36.78 -15.90 -10.99
C PHE A 383 -36.58 -16.13 -9.48
N ARG A 384 -36.07 -17.28 -9.05
CA ARG A 384 -35.70 -17.53 -7.64
C ARG A 384 -34.62 -16.56 -7.17
N GLN A 385 -33.60 -16.29 -8.01
CA GLN A 385 -32.57 -15.29 -7.70
C GLN A 385 -33.16 -13.88 -7.62
N ALA A 386 -34.04 -13.49 -8.55
CA ALA A 386 -34.76 -12.22 -8.49
C ALA A 386 -35.56 -12.06 -7.18
N ILE A 387 -36.27 -13.12 -6.75
CA ILE A 387 -37.04 -13.14 -5.50
C ILE A 387 -36.12 -13.10 -4.26
N SER A 388 -34.94 -13.69 -4.32
CA SER A 388 -33.98 -13.63 -3.21
C SER A 388 -33.44 -12.21 -2.99
N LEU A 389 -33.28 -11.44 -4.08
CA LEU A 389 -32.83 -10.06 -4.07
C LEU A 389 -33.96 -9.08 -3.69
N ASP A 390 -35.19 -9.32 -4.17
CA ASP A 390 -36.39 -8.62 -3.71
C ASP A 390 -37.56 -9.60 -3.48
N PRO A 391 -37.80 -9.99 -2.21
CA PRO A 391 -38.91 -10.89 -1.85
C PRO A 391 -40.30 -10.34 -2.17
N ASN A 392 -40.43 -9.02 -2.42
CA ASN A 392 -41.69 -8.35 -2.72
C ASN A 392 -41.94 -8.19 -4.24
N ALA A 393 -41.06 -8.70 -5.11
CA ALA A 393 -41.23 -8.68 -6.55
C ALA A 393 -42.39 -9.61 -6.99
N ALA A 394 -43.63 -9.13 -6.88
CA ALA A 394 -44.86 -9.89 -7.16
C ALA A 394 -44.87 -10.54 -8.56
N ILE A 395 -44.33 -9.83 -9.55
CA ILE A 395 -44.25 -10.30 -10.93
C ILE A 395 -43.24 -11.45 -11.11
N SER A 396 -42.15 -11.49 -10.32
CA SER A 396 -41.20 -12.61 -10.33
C SER A 396 -41.79 -13.87 -9.70
N HIS A 397 -42.58 -13.73 -8.62
CA HIS A 397 -43.35 -14.85 -8.04
C HIS A 397 -44.39 -15.41 -9.03
N TYR A 398 -45.05 -14.53 -9.78
CA TYR A 398 -46.01 -14.93 -10.81
C TYR A 398 -45.35 -15.76 -11.92
N TYR A 399 -44.26 -15.26 -12.52
CA TYR A 399 -43.59 -15.99 -13.59
C TYR A 399 -42.85 -17.25 -13.11
N LEU A 400 -42.35 -17.27 -11.86
CA LEU A 400 -41.85 -18.51 -11.26
C LEU A 400 -42.96 -19.57 -11.17
N GLY A 401 -44.17 -19.18 -10.78
CA GLY A 401 -45.34 -20.06 -10.81
C GLY A 401 -45.61 -20.64 -12.20
N ASP A 402 -45.56 -19.80 -13.25
CA ASP A 402 -45.73 -20.25 -14.65
C ASP A 402 -44.70 -21.29 -15.06
N VAL A 403 -43.44 -21.08 -14.70
CA VAL A 403 -42.37 -22.03 -15.01
C VAL A 403 -42.51 -23.33 -14.22
N LEU A 404 -42.82 -23.27 -12.93
CA LEU A 404 -43.01 -24.45 -12.08
C LEU A 404 -44.21 -25.29 -12.51
N LEU A 405 -45.23 -24.66 -13.10
CA LEU A 405 -46.37 -25.35 -13.67
C LEU A 405 -45.97 -26.21 -14.89
N GLU A 406 -45.05 -25.72 -15.72
CA GLU A 406 -44.48 -26.46 -16.87
C GLU A 406 -43.50 -27.55 -16.42
N LEU A 407 -42.73 -27.31 -15.35
CA LEU A 407 -41.86 -28.31 -14.72
C LEU A 407 -42.60 -29.40 -13.94
N SER A 408 -43.94 -29.35 -13.90
CA SER A 408 -44.77 -30.28 -13.12
C SER A 408 -44.46 -30.24 -11.60
N GLU A 409 -43.99 -29.11 -11.09
CA GLU A 409 -43.81 -28.80 -9.67
C GLU A 409 -45.06 -28.09 -9.11
N TRP A 410 -46.21 -28.73 -9.27
CA TRP A 410 -47.55 -28.14 -9.08
C TRP A 410 -47.75 -27.45 -7.71
N GLU A 411 -47.25 -28.06 -6.64
CA GLU A 411 -47.40 -27.55 -5.27
C GLU A 411 -46.60 -26.27 -5.03
N ALA A 412 -45.36 -26.23 -5.53
CA ALA A 412 -44.53 -25.03 -5.50
C ALA A 412 -45.14 -23.94 -6.39
N ALA A 413 -45.72 -24.30 -7.54
CA ALA A 413 -46.42 -23.38 -8.43
C ALA A 413 -47.61 -22.69 -7.73
N VAL A 414 -48.45 -23.46 -7.03
CA VAL A 414 -49.58 -22.92 -6.24
C VAL A 414 -49.08 -21.94 -5.17
N SER A 415 -48.01 -22.30 -4.45
CA SER A 415 -47.43 -21.43 -3.41
C SER A 415 -46.91 -20.11 -3.99
N CYS A 416 -46.21 -20.15 -5.12
CA CYS A 416 -45.72 -18.96 -5.81
C CYS A 416 -46.86 -18.05 -6.30
N TYR A 417 -47.92 -18.60 -6.89
CA TYR A 417 -49.07 -17.80 -7.32
C TYR A 417 -49.82 -17.18 -6.15
N GLN A 418 -50.02 -17.91 -5.05
CA GLN A 418 -50.64 -17.36 -3.84
C GLN A 418 -49.80 -16.24 -3.23
N ARG A 419 -48.47 -16.38 -3.25
CA ARG A 419 -47.55 -15.33 -2.80
C ARG A 419 -47.63 -14.09 -3.69
N ALA A 420 -47.67 -14.25 -5.01
CA ALA A 420 -47.86 -13.17 -5.97
C ALA A 420 -49.22 -12.46 -5.77
N GLN A 421 -50.30 -13.21 -5.55
CA GLN A 421 -51.65 -12.66 -5.29
C GLN A 421 -51.68 -11.85 -3.99
N ASN A 422 -51.02 -12.33 -2.93
CA ASN A 422 -50.93 -11.60 -1.66
C ASN A 422 -50.14 -10.30 -1.77
N LEU A 423 -49.09 -10.28 -2.60
CA LEU A 423 -48.26 -9.09 -2.82
C LEU A 423 -48.97 -8.06 -3.72
N GLN A 424 -49.71 -8.52 -4.74
CA GLN A 424 -50.46 -7.66 -5.65
C GLN A 424 -51.81 -8.29 -6.01
N PRO A 425 -52.90 -7.93 -5.28
CA PRO A 425 -54.21 -8.55 -5.43
C PRO A 425 -54.89 -8.41 -6.79
N ASN A 426 -54.48 -7.42 -7.61
CA ASN A 426 -55.07 -7.12 -8.92
C ASN A 426 -54.28 -7.71 -10.10
N LEU A 427 -53.44 -8.73 -9.88
CA LEU A 427 -52.71 -9.38 -10.98
C LEU A 427 -53.68 -10.19 -11.86
N LEU A 428 -53.68 -9.93 -13.17
CA LEU A 428 -54.60 -10.58 -14.11
C LEU A 428 -54.44 -12.11 -14.11
N ASP A 429 -55.56 -12.81 -14.22
CA ASP A 429 -55.68 -14.26 -14.43
C ASP A 429 -55.04 -15.17 -13.34
N ILE A 430 -54.64 -14.59 -12.19
CA ILE A 430 -53.92 -15.33 -11.16
C ILE A 430 -54.79 -16.38 -10.45
N GLU A 431 -56.10 -16.12 -10.29
CA GLU A 431 -57.05 -17.08 -9.72
C GLU A 431 -57.22 -18.32 -10.63
N GLU A 432 -57.29 -18.11 -11.95
CA GLU A 432 -57.36 -19.18 -12.94
C GLU A 432 -56.07 -20.03 -12.92
N LYS A 433 -54.90 -19.39 -12.79
CA LYS A 433 -53.59 -20.06 -12.68
C LYS A 433 -53.50 -20.92 -11.41
N ILE A 434 -53.96 -20.42 -10.26
CA ILE A 434 -54.02 -21.17 -9.00
C ILE A 434 -54.94 -22.38 -9.13
N GLN A 435 -56.13 -22.20 -9.74
CA GLN A 435 -57.07 -23.30 -9.96
C GLN A 435 -56.46 -24.40 -10.84
N LYS A 436 -55.86 -24.02 -11.97
CA LYS A 436 -55.22 -24.95 -12.91
C LYS A 436 -54.05 -25.73 -12.28
N ALA A 437 -53.23 -25.07 -11.45
CA ALA A 437 -52.13 -25.72 -10.74
C ALA A 437 -52.64 -26.70 -9.67
N THR A 438 -53.71 -26.33 -8.95
CA THR A 438 -54.33 -27.15 -7.89
C THR A 438 -55.02 -28.40 -8.45
N GLU A 439 -55.70 -28.31 -9.59
CA GLU A 439 -56.33 -29.46 -10.26
C GLU A 439 -55.29 -30.52 -10.65
N LYS A 440 -54.13 -30.09 -11.17
CA LYS A 440 -53.04 -30.98 -11.60
C LYS A 440 -52.27 -31.55 -10.40
N GLN A 441 -52.16 -30.81 -9.29
CA GLN A 441 -51.65 -31.33 -8.00
C GLN A 441 -52.53 -32.48 -7.46
N ASN A 442 -53.86 -32.32 -7.49
CA ASN A 442 -54.79 -33.30 -6.93
C ASN A 442 -54.84 -34.61 -7.72
N GLN A 443 -54.56 -34.60 -9.03
CA GLN A 443 -54.45 -35.81 -9.84
C GLN A 443 -53.24 -36.69 -9.45
N LYS A 444 -52.15 -36.10 -8.95
CA LYS A 444 -50.94 -36.83 -8.50
C LYS A 444 -51.15 -37.55 -7.16
N LYS A 445 -51.94 -36.99 -6.24
CA LYS A 445 -52.20 -37.57 -4.90
C LYS A 445 -53.05 -38.85 -4.90
N ILE A 446 -53.69 -39.20 -6.02
CA ILE A 446 -54.52 -40.41 -6.15
C ILE A 446 -53.65 -41.65 -6.50
N ASN A 447 -52.43 -41.45 -7.01
CA ASN A 447 -51.53 -42.53 -7.41
C ASN A 447 -50.27 -42.54 -6.54
N THR A 448 -50.11 -43.66 -5.82
CA THR A 448 -48.92 -44.22 -5.14
C THR A 448 -48.56 -43.82 -3.68
N PRO A 449 -48.15 -44.83 -2.85
CA PRO A 449 -47.87 -44.71 -1.40
C PRO A 449 -46.38 -44.57 -1.05
N GLU A 450 -46.17 -44.26 0.24
CA GLU A 450 -44.96 -43.98 1.05
C GLU A 450 -43.63 -44.68 0.68
N GLU A 451 -42.53 -43.91 0.67
CA GLU A 451 -41.25 -44.25 1.35
C GLU A 451 -40.31 -43.03 1.47
N LYS A 452 -39.48 -43.06 2.53
CA LYS A 452 -38.51 -42.03 2.95
C LYS A 452 -37.21 -42.18 2.17
N GLU A 453 -36.53 -41.08 1.82
CA GLU A 453 -35.06 -41.02 1.82
C GLU A 453 -34.50 -39.60 1.75
N GLU A 454 -33.20 -39.55 2.00
CA GLU A 454 -32.32 -38.46 2.44
C GLU A 454 -32.15 -37.31 1.43
N LYS A 455 -31.78 -36.13 1.95
CA LYS A 455 -31.41 -34.98 1.11
C LYS A 455 -29.93 -35.06 0.76
N GLU A 456 -29.64 -35.41 -0.49
CA GLU A 456 -28.39 -35.11 -1.17
C GLU A 456 -28.24 -33.60 -1.39
N ILE A 457 -27.00 -33.13 -1.29
CA ILE A 457 -26.57 -31.77 -1.61
C ILE A 457 -26.29 -31.73 -3.11
N ASP A 458 -26.94 -30.81 -3.79
CA ASP A 458 -26.95 -30.63 -5.24
C ASP A 458 -25.56 -30.29 -5.80
N GLU A 459 -25.10 -31.07 -6.78
CA GLU A 459 -23.86 -30.87 -7.53
C GLU A 459 -23.95 -29.59 -8.36
N GLN A 460 -23.06 -28.63 -8.12
CA GLN A 460 -22.85 -27.52 -9.04
C GLN A 460 -22.04 -27.98 -10.27
N VAL A 461 -22.73 -27.92 -11.40
CA VAL A 461 -22.28 -28.15 -12.78
C VAL A 461 -20.98 -27.38 -13.09
N PHE A 462 -19.90 -28.12 -13.32
CA PHE A 462 -18.76 -27.72 -14.15
C PHE A 462 -18.88 -28.44 -15.51
N PRO A 463 -18.28 -27.89 -16.59
CA PRO A 463 -18.51 -28.39 -17.95
C PRO A 463 -18.14 -29.88 -18.07
N PRO A 464 -18.77 -30.58 -19.03
CA PRO A 464 -18.60 -32.01 -19.20
C PRO A 464 -17.14 -32.37 -19.51
N LYS A 465 -16.86 -33.68 -19.41
CA LYS A 465 -15.65 -34.43 -19.80
C LYS A 465 -15.09 -34.11 -21.21
N GLU A 466 -14.83 -32.85 -21.53
CA GLU A 466 -14.08 -32.42 -22.70
C GLU A 466 -12.61 -32.41 -22.30
N GLY A 467 -11.88 -33.31 -22.96
CA GLY A 467 -10.66 -33.89 -22.44
C GLY A 467 -9.51 -32.91 -22.29
N LEU A 468 -8.52 -33.35 -21.52
CA LEU A 468 -7.15 -32.85 -21.43
C LEU A 468 -6.38 -32.87 -22.77
N GLY A 469 -7.07 -32.82 -23.92
CA GLY A 469 -6.48 -32.60 -25.22
C GLY A 469 -5.97 -31.17 -25.32
N GLY A 470 -4.75 -30.95 -24.80
CA GLY A 470 -3.90 -29.79 -25.06
C GLY A 470 -4.62 -28.45 -25.01
N LEU A 471 -4.97 -27.98 -23.80
CA LEU A 471 -5.36 -26.58 -23.58
C LEU A 471 -4.34 -25.67 -24.28
N ASN A 472 -4.80 -24.83 -25.19
CA ASN A 472 -3.90 -23.97 -25.95
C ASN A 472 -3.32 -22.88 -25.01
N ALA A 473 -2.22 -22.24 -25.43
CA ALA A 473 -1.54 -21.23 -24.61
C ALA A 473 -2.45 -20.07 -24.17
N MET A 474 -3.48 -19.74 -24.97
CA MET A 474 -4.46 -18.70 -24.65
C MET A 474 -5.40 -19.13 -23.52
N GLU A 475 -5.87 -20.38 -23.51
CA GLU A 475 -6.74 -20.92 -22.45
C GLU A 475 -6.00 -21.01 -21.11
N GLN A 476 -4.75 -21.48 -21.14
CA GLN A 476 -3.89 -21.51 -19.95
C GLN A 476 -3.62 -20.09 -19.43
N GLN A 477 -3.37 -19.13 -20.33
CA GLN A 477 -3.20 -17.74 -19.94
C GLN A 477 -4.47 -17.15 -19.31
N ALA A 478 -5.63 -17.33 -19.95
CA ALA A 478 -6.91 -16.84 -19.42
C ALA A 478 -7.21 -17.41 -18.03
N ARG A 479 -6.87 -18.69 -17.80
CA ARG A 479 -7.02 -19.32 -16.50
C ARG A 479 -6.09 -18.75 -15.43
N ARG A 480 -4.82 -18.49 -15.76
CA ARG A 480 -3.87 -17.81 -14.86
C ARG A 480 -4.38 -16.42 -14.46
N GLU A 481 -4.88 -15.66 -15.44
CA GLU A 481 -5.46 -14.33 -15.22
C GLU A 481 -6.68 -14.40 -14.29
N LYS A 482 -7.55 -15.40 -14.52
CA LYS A 482 -8.72 -15.67 -13.67
C LYS A 482 -8.31 -15.98 -12.23
N ALA A 483 -7.39 -16.92 -12.03
CA ALA A 483 -6.92 -17.34 -10.70
C ALA A 483 -6.25 -16.19 -9.90
N LEU A 484 -5.59 -15.24 -10.58
CA LEU A 484 -5.05 -14.04 -9.95
C LEU A 484 -6.13 -13.04 -9.51
N GLN A 485 -7.33 -13.10 -10.08
CA GLN A 485 -8.44 -12.15 -9.85
C GLN A 485 -9.59 -12.74 -9.02
N GLU A 486 -9.70 -14.06 -8.91
CA GLU A 486 -10.88 -14.77 -8.40
C GLU A 486 -11.08 -14.75 -6.88
N PHE A 487 -10.02 -14.47 -6.11
CA PHE A 487 -10.09 -14.62 -4.67
C PHE A 487 -10.31 -13.29 -3.96
N SER A 488 -11.47 -13.16 -3.31
CA SER A 488 -11.79 -12.04 -2.42
C SER A 488 -11.30 -12.33 -1.00
N ALA A 489 -10.96 -11.31 -0.22
CA ALA A 489 -10.65 -11.51 1.21
C ALA A 489 -11.87 -11.20 2.10
N VAL A 490 -11.97 -11.87 3.24
CA VAL A 490 -13.03 -11.66 4.23
C VAL A 490 -12.82 -10.36 5.00
N ASP A 491 -11.57 -10.07 5.35
CA ASP A 491 -11.16 -8.86 6.08
C ASP A 491 -10.95 -7.68 5.11
N SER A 492 -11.50 -6.51 5.44
CA SER A 492 -11.46 -5.33 4.58
C SER A 492 -10.04 -4.77 4.42
N LEU A 493 -9.22 -4.82 5.46
CA LEU A 493 -7.82 -4.39 5.41
C LEU A 493 -6.99 -5.36 4.57
N TYR A 494 -7.23 -6.66 4.71
CA TYR A 494 -6.54 -7.65 3.87
C TYR A 494 -6.97 -7.57 2.41
N ALA A 495 -8.27 -7.37 2.13
CA ALA A 495 -8.77 -7.15 0.78
C ALA A 495 -8.11 -5.92 0.13
N LEU A 496 -7.94 -4.83 0.90
CA LEU A 496 -7.27 -3.63 0.43
C LEU A 496 -5.78 -3.86 0.18
N TRP A 497 -5.10 -4.57 1.09
CA TRP A 497 -3.71 -4.99 0.91
C TRP A 497 -3.54 -5.85 -0.36
N LEU A 498 -4.45 -6.78 -0.63
CA LEU A 498 -4.43 -7.62 -1.84
C LEU A 498 -4.54 -6.79 -3.11
N ARG A 499 -5.49 -5.85 -3.17
CA ARG A 499 -5.67 -4.95 -4.33
C ARG A 499 -4.44 -4.10 -4.59
N GLU A 500 -3.88 -3.50 -3.55
CA GLU A 500 -2.70 -2.63 -3.67
C GLU A 500 -1.45 -3.42 -4.07
N ASN A 501 -1.26 -4.62 -3.54
CA ASN A 501 -0.11 -5.44 -3.91
C ASN A 501 -0.27 -6.08 -5.30
N ALA A 502 -1.47 -6.45 -5.72
CA ALA A 502 -1.72 -6.92 -7.08
C ALA A 502 -1.31 -5.89 -8.14
N ARG A 503 -1.58 -4.59 -7.91
CA ARG A 503 -1.16 -3.48 -8.78
C ARG A 503 0.35 -3.33 -8.93
N LYS A 504 1.12 -3.74 -7.92
CA LYS A 504 2.59 -3.67 -7.92
C LYS A 504 3.23 -4.87 -8.63
N GLN A 505 2.48 -5.94 -8.90
CA GLN A 505 3.02 -7.13 -9.54
C GLN A 505 3.18 -6.92 -11.04
N PRO A 506 4.25 -7.47 -11.67
CA PRO A 506 4.36 -7.52 -13.12
C PRO A 506 3.17 -8.26 -13.73
N SER A 507 2.77 -7.89 -14.94
CA SER A 507 1.73 -8.63 -15.67
C SER A 507 2.22 -10.03 -16.04
N ILE A 508 1.29 -10.97 -16.29
CA ILE A 508 1.62 -12.32 -16.74
C ILE A 508 2.52 -12.30 -17.99
N PRO A 509 2.25 -11.50 -19.05
CA PRO A 509 3.15 -11.41 -20.19
C PRO A 509 4.57 -10.96 -19.82
N ALA A 510 4.72 -9.99 -18.91
CA ALA A 510 6.04 -9.53 -18.46
C ALA A 510 6.79 -10.61 -17.67
N MET A 511 6.07 -11.41 -16.86
CA MET A 511 6.68 -12.55 -16.16
C MET A 511 7.11 -13.64 -17.14
N LEU A 512 6.31 -13.96 -18.16
CA LEU A 512 6.67 -14.94 -19.19
C LEU A 512 7.93 -14.48 -19.97
N GLU A 513 7.98 -13.22 -20.37
CA GLU A 513 9.17 -12.64 -21.03
C GLU A 513 10.41 -12.72 -20.11
N ALA A 514 10.25 -12.41 -18.82
CA ALA A 514 11.34 -12.54 -17.85
C ALA A 514 11.84 -13.98 -17.71
N VAL A 515 10.93 -14.98 -17.71
CA VAL A 515 11.30 -16.41 -17.67
C VAL A 515 12.16 -16.78 -18.87
N GLU A 516 11.85 -16.28 -20.07
CA GLU A 516 12.68 -16.54 -21.26
C GLU A 516 14.11 -16.05 -21.07
N GLN A 517 14.29 -14.92 -20.38
CA GLN A 517 15.58 -14.28 -20.13
C GLN A 517 16.36 -14.88 -18.95
N PHE A 518 15.75 -15.72 -18.11
CA PHE A 518 16.47 -16.38 -17.01
C PHE A 518 17.63 -17.23 -17.51
N LYS A 519 18.79 -17.04 -16.89
CA LYS A 519 20.02 -17.81 -17.18
C LYS A 519 19.98 -19.17 -16.50
N TYR A 520 19.40 -19.23 -15.31
CA TYR A 520 19.26 -20.42 -14.52
C TYR A 520 17.79 -20.84 -14.47
N LYS A 521 17.49 -22.00 -15.05
CA LYS A 521 16.13 -22.54 -15.19
C LYS A 521 16.05 -23.96 -14.58
N PRO A 522 16.26 -24.10 -13.26
CA PRO A 522 16.22 -25.40 -12.62
C PRO A 522 14.81 -26.00 -12.69
N VAL A 523 14.73 -27.32 -12.87
CA VAL A 523 13.46 -28.04 -12.71
C VAL A 523 13.11 -28.11 -11.23
N ILE A 524 11.89 -27.72 -10.87
CA ILE A 524 11.35 -27.81 -9.52
C ILE A 524 10.37 -28.97 -9.45
N SER A 525 10.69 -29.99 -8.63
CA SER A 525 9.82 -31.13 -8.37
C SER A 525 8.84 -30.79 -7.25
N VAL A 526 7.56 -30.63 -7.57
CA VAL A 526 6.51 -30.47 -6.57
C VAL A 526 6.10 -31.86 -6.09
N ILE A 527 6.32 -32.19 -4.82
CA ILE A 527 5.93 -33.48 -4.24
C ILE A 527 4.62 -33.34 -3.48
N VAL A 528 3.72 -34.31 -3.67
CA VAL A 528 2.38 -34.30 -3.08
C VAL A 528 2.02 -35.69 -2.56
N PRO A 529 1.92 -35.91 -1.24
CA PRO A 529 1.31 -37.10 -0.67
C PRO A 529 -0.22 -37.03 -0.78
N VAL A 530 -0.86 -38.05 -1.35
CA VAL A 530 -2.30 -38.07 -1.62
C VAL A 530 -2.99 -39.13 -0.77
N TYR A 531 -4.02 -38.76 0.00
CA TYR A 531 -4.86 -39.72 0.71
C TYR A 531 -6.31 -39.21 0.87
N ASN A 532 -7.23 -39.77 0.10
CA ASN A 532 -8.67 -39.47 0.13
C ASN A 532 -9.14 -38.01 -0.01
N PRO A 533 -8.44 -37.09 -0.70
CA PRO A 533 -8.93 -35.72 -0.86
C PRO A 533 -10.27 -35.70 -1.60
N PRO A 534 -11.14 -34.71 -1.34
CA PRO A 534 -12.30 -34.44 -2.19
C PRO A 534 -11.86 -34.22 -3.65
N GLU A 535 -12.57 -34.84 -4.61
CA GLU A 535 -12.18 -34.83 -6.03
C GLU A 535 -11.94 -33.41 -6.55
N LYS A 536 -12.85 -32.48 -6.25
CA LYS A 536 -12.74 -31.07 -6.65
C LYS A 536 -11.43 -30.44 -6.16
N LEU A 537 -11.09 -30.62 -4.88
CA LEU A 537 -9.91 -30.01 -4.30
C LEU A 537 -8.63 -30.59 -4.88
N LEU A 538 -8.59 -31.92 -5.12
CA LEU A 538 -7.48 -32.60 -5.77
C LEU A 538 -7.25 -32.08 -7.20
N ARG A 539 -8.31 -31.96 -8.00
CA ARG A 539 -8.22 -31.42 -9.36
C ARG A 539 -7.72 -29.96 -9.35
N GLU A 540 -8.26 -29.11 -8.49
CA GLU A 540 -7.83 -27.72 -8.34
C GLU A 540 -6.34 -27.62 -7.92
N MET A 541 -5.89 -28.48 -7.01
CA MET A 541 -4.48 -28.55 -6.59
C MET A 541 -3.57 -28.92 -7.78
N ILE A 542 -3.90 -29.98 -8.53
CA ILE A 542 -3.12 -30.38 -9.71
C ILE A 542 -3.05 -29.23 -10.72
N TYR A 543 -4.17 -28.56 -10.94
CA TYR A 543 -4.23 -27.42 -11.85
C TYR A 543 -3.42 -26.21 -11.38
N SER A 544 -3.34 -25.96 -10.07
CA SER A 544 -2.50 -24.89 -9.52
C SER A 544 -1.01 -25.08 -9.85
N VAL A 545 -0.56 -26.32 -10.04
CA VAL A 545 0.80 -26.64 -10.52
C VAL A 545 0.86 -26.64 -12.04
N TYR A 546 -0.13 -27.25 -12.70
CA TYR A 546 -0.21 -27.35 -14.16
C TYR A 546 -0.12 -25.98 -14.86
N ASP A 547 -0.82 -24.99 -14.30
CA ASP A 547 -0.93 -23.65 -14.86
C ASP A 547 0.15 -22.67 -14.35
N GLN A 548 1.23 -23.14 -13.73
CA GLN A 548 2.33 -22.25 -13.31
C GLN A 548 2.92 -21.46 -14.48
N ILE A 549 3.25 -20.19 -14.24
CA ILE A 549 3.91 -19.30 -15.22
C ILE A 549 5.32 -19.81 -15.58
N TYR A 550 6.05 -20.29 -14.58
CA TYR A 550 7.34 -20.91 -14.79
C TYR A 550 7.16 -22.35 -15.27
N PRO A 551 7.64 -22.75 -16.47
CA PRO A 551 7.25 -24.02 -17.08
C PRO A 551 8.12 -25.22 -16.69
N TYR A 552 9.26 -24.99 -16.04
CA TYR A 552 10.23 -26.04 -15.70
C TYR A 552 9.89 -26.66 -14.34
N TRP A 553 8.83 -27.44 -14.30
CA TRP A 553 8.39 -28.18 -13.13
C TRP A 553 8.06 -29.63 -13.48
N GLU A 554 7.99 -30.47 -12.46
CA GLU A 554 7.35 -31.78 -12.51
C GLU A 554 6.52 -31.96 -11.24
N LEU A 555 5.41 -32.69 -11.35
CA LEU A 555 4.49 -32.94 -10.24
C LEU A 555 4.57 -34.42 -9.87
N CYS A 556 5.07 -34.72 -8.67
CA CYS A 556 5.32 -36.07 -8.18
C CYS A 556 4.28 -36.43 -7.11
N LEU A 557 3.30 -37.25 -7.49
CA LEU A 557 2.15 -37.63 -6.67
C LEU A 557 2.33 -39.05 -6.14
N ALA A 558 2.16 -39.23 -4.83
CA ALA A 558 2.13 -40.55 -4.21
C ALA A 558 0.76 -40.80 -3.56
N ASP A 559 -0.06 -41.63 -4.19
CA ASP A 559 -1.30 -42.10 -3.60
C ASP A 559 -1.01 -43.13 -2.51
N ASP A 560 -1.35 -42.79 -1.27
CA ASP A 560 -1.11 -43.58 -0.06
C ASP A 560 -2.23 -44.60 0.18
N ALA A 561 -2.55 -45.37 -0.87
CA ALA A 561 -3.61 -46.36 -0.91
C ALA A 561 -5.00 -45.77 -0.58
N SER A 562 -5.41 -44.72 -1.30
CA SER A 562 -6.75 -44.13 -1.15
C SER A 562 -7.86 -45.16 -1.45
N PRO A 563 -8.78 -45.45 -0.53
CA PRO A 563 -9.95 -46.30 -0.80
C PRO A 563 -10.93 -45.71 -1.83
N LYS A 564 -10.96 -44.38 -2.00
CA LYS A 564 -11.86 -43.71 -2.95
C LYS A 564 -11.34 -43.92 -4.38
N THR A 565 -12.10 -44.64 -5.21
CA THR A 565 -11.66 -45.05 -6.56
C THR A 565 -11.37 -43.88 -7.49
N TYR A 566 -12.12 -42.77 -7.38
CA TYR A 566 -11.92 -41.58 -8.20
C TYR A 566 -10.53 -40.98 -8.05
N VAL A 567 -9.87 -41.13 -6.89
CA VAL A 567 -8.52 -40.58 -6.68
C VAL A 567 -7.57 -41.20 -7.70
N LYS A 568 -7.61 -42.52 -7.85
CA LYS A 568 -6.80 -43.23 -8.84
C LYS A 568 -7.20 -42.87 -10.27
N GLU A 569 -8.48 -42.66 -10.54
CA GLU A 569 -8.96 -42.23 -11.87
C GLU A 569 -8.41 -40.86 -12.24
N VAL A 570 -8.57 -39.86 -11.37
CA VAL A 570 -8.05 -38.49 -11.53
C VAL A 570 -6.54 -38.48 -11.73
N LEU A 571 -5.79 -39.20 -10.89
CA LEU A 571 -4.32 -39.20 -11.00
C LEU A 571 -3.84 -39.83 -12.32
N ASN A 572 -4.47 -40.92 -12.77
CA ASN A 572 -4.14 -41.53 -14.07
C ASN A 572 -4.55 -40.63 -15.25
N GLU A 573 -5.69 -39.94 -15.13
CA GLU A 573 -6.17 -38.98 -16.13
C GLU A 573 -5.12 -37.89 -16.39
N PHE A 574 -4.61 -37.25 -15.33
CA PHE A 574 -3.60 -36.20 -15.45
C PHE A 574 -2.21 -36.72 -15.86
N ALA A 575 -1.79 -37.87 -15.34
CA ALA A 575 -0.51 -38.48 -15.72
C ALA A 575 -0.48 -38.90 -17.20
N ALA A 576 -1.62 -39.29 -17.77
CA ALA A 576 -1.73 -39.60 -19.20
C ALA A 576 -1.75 -38.35 -20.09
N ALA A 577 -2.10 -37.18 -19.53
CA ALA A 577 -2.21 -35.92 -20.25
C ALA A 577 -0.90 -35.13 -20.33
N ASP A 578 -0.04 -35.21 -19.32
CA ASP A 578 1.23 -34.47 -19.26
C ASP A 578 2.32 -35.31 -18.60
N ASP A 579 3.39 -35.63 -19.35
CA ASP A 579 4.52 -36.44 -18.89
C ASP A 579 5.29 -35.83 -17.70
N ARG A 580 5.09 -34.53 -17.41
CA ARG A 580 5.64 -33.88 -16.20
C ARG A 580 4.91 -34.33 -14.93
N ILE A 581 3.72 -34.91 -15.04
CA ILE A 581 2.93 -35.42 -13.91
C ILE A 581 3.23 -36.91 -13.72
N LYS A 582 3.87 -37.24 -12.60
CA LYS A 582 4.34 -38.58 -12.25
C LYS A 582 3.55 -39.08 -11.05
N VAL A 583 3.06 -40.32 -11.12
CA VAL A 583 2.23 -40.91 -10.07
C VAL A 583 2.80 -42.25 -9.64
N VAL A 584 2.81 -42.49 -8.32
CA VAL A 584 3.04 -43.81 -7.72
C VAL A 584 1.85 -44.19 -6.84
N PHE A 585 1.40 -45.43 -6.97
CA PHE A 585 0.31 -45.99 -6.15
C PHE A 585 0.90 -46.95 -5.13
N ARG A 586 0.81 -46.59 -3.84
CA ARG A 586 1.28 -47.43 -2.74
C ARG A 586 0.28 -48.57 -2.51
N SER A 587 0.79 -49.74 -2.11
CA SER A 587 -0.03 -50.93 -1.84
C SER A 587 -0.69 -50.90 -0.46
N GLU A 588 -0.19 -50.07 0.44
CA GLU A 588 -0.65 -49.91 1.82
C GLU A 588 -0.51 -48.45 2.25
N ASN A 589 -1.39 -48.02 3.16
CA ASN A 589 -1.36 -46.69 3.76
C ASN A 589 -0.19 -46.61 4.76
N GLY A 590 0.83 -45.82 4.41
CA GLY A 590 2.03 -45.59 5.21
C GLY A 590 2.07 -44.23 5.91
N HIS A 591 0.98 -43.47 5.85
CA HIS A 591 0.85 -42.09 6.29
C HIS A 591 1.78 -41.11 5.55
N ILE A 592 1.63 -39.82 5.89
CA ILE A 592 2.22 -38.68 5.19
C ILE A 592 3.74 -38.77 4.99
N SER A 593 4.50 -39.27 5.98
CA SER A 593 5.96 -39.39 5.88
C SER A 593 6.38 -40.41 4.81
N ALA A 594 5.75 -41.59 4.78
CA ALA A 594 6.07 -42.63 3.81
C ALA A 594 5.57 -42.25 2.41
N ALA A 595 4.38 -41.66 2.32
CA ALA A 595 3.83 -41.15 1.06
C ALA A 595 4.73 -40.06 0.46
N SER A 596 5.17 -39.10 1.27
CA SER A 596 6.08 -38.02 0.83
C SER A 596 7.42 -38.59 0.34
N ASN A 597 7.96 -39.62 0.99
CA ASN A 597 9.17 -40.30 0.52
C ASN A 597 8.96 -41.03 -0.82
N SER A 598 7.81 -41.67 -1.04
CA SER A 598 7.49 -42.25 -2.35
C SER A 598 7.36 -41.19 -3.44
N ALA A 599 6.80 -40.01 -3.14
CA ALA A 599 6.80 -38.89 -4.07
C ALA A 599 8.22 -38.35 -4.34
N LEU A 600 9.08 -38.28 -3.31
CA LEU A 600 10.49 -37.91 -3.45
C LEU A 600 11.28 -38.87 -4.36
N GLU A 601 10.95 -40.15 -4.38
CA GLU A 601 11.61 -41.14 -5.25
C GLU A 601 11.34 -40.88 -6.75
N LEU A 602 10.19 -40.28 -7.08
CA LEU A 602 9.84 -39.87 -8.44
C LEU A 602 10.58 -38.59 -8.90
N ALA A 603 11.05 -37.78 -7.94
CA ALA A 603 11.58 -36.45 -8.18
C ALA A 603 12.98 -36.46 -8.84
N THR A 604 13.06 -35.85 -10.02
CA THR A 604 14.25 -35.66 -10.85
C THR A 604 14.81 -34.24 -10.86
N GLY A 605 14.03 -33.24 -10.48
CA GLY A 605 14.39 -31.82 -10.43
C GLY A 605 15.51 -31.47 -9.46
N GLU A 606 16.12 -30.29 -9.62
CA GLU A 606 17.20 -29.84 -8.72
C GLU A 606 16.67 -29.42 -7.35
N TYR A 607 15.43 -28.92 -7.32
CA TYR A 607 14.74 -28.49 -6.12
C TYR A 607 13.47 -29.29 -5.89
N ILE A 608 13.13 -29.48 -4.63
CA ILE A 608 11.90 -30.12 -4.16
C ILE A 608 11.01 -29.04 -3.54
N ALA A 609 9.78 -28.91 -4.02
CA ALA A 609 8.74 -28.07 -3.43
C ALA A 609 7.68 -28.93 -2.74
N LEU A 610 7.18 -28.51 -1.58
CA LEU A 610 6.13 -29.21 -0.84
C LEU A 610 4.76 -28.59 -1.14
N LEU A 611 3.75 -29.42 -1.36
CA LEU A 611 2.37 -29.01 -1.56
C LEU A 611 1.42 -30.08 -1.02
N ASP A 612 0.41 -29.66 -0.27
CA ASP A 612 -0.64 -30.55 0.22
C ASP A 612 -1.69 -30.81 -0.87
N HIS A 613 -2.28 -32.01 -0.86
CA HIS A 613 -3.15 -32.49 -1.94
C HIS A 613 -4.47 -31.71 -2.10
N ASP A 614 -4.78 -30.89 -1.12
CA ASP A 614 -5.97 -30.08 -0.93
C ASP A 614 -5.61 -28.61 -0.70
N ASP A 615 -4.45 -28.13 -1.16
CA ASP A 615 -4.06 -26.72 -1.12
C ASP A 615 -3.74 -26.16 -2.52
N LEU A 616 -3.51 -24.85 -2.62
CA LEU A 616 -3.22 -24.18 -3.90
C LEU A 616 -1.94 -23.36 -3.85
N LEU A 617 -1.18 -23.41 -4.95
CA LEU A 617 -0.13 -22.43 -5.24
C LEU A 617 -0.72 -21.24 -6.00
N THR A 618 -0.14 -20.06 -5.80
CA THR A 618 -0.44 -18.93 -6.70
C THR A 618 0.15 -19.19 -8.10
N PRO A 619 -0.45 -18.69 -9.20
CA PRO A 619 0.04 -18.95 -10.56
C PRO A 619 1.49 -18.54 -10.84
N ASP A 620 2.02 -17.61 -10.05
CA ASP A 620 3.36 -17.03 -10.11
C ASP A 620 4.34 -17.60 -9.06
N ALA A 621 3.94 -18.60 -8.27
CA ALA A 621 4.74 -19.15 -7.17
C ALA A 621 6.11 -19.66 -7.63
N LEU A 622 6.14 -20.55 -8.63
CA LEU A 622 7.39 -21.11 -9.13
C LEU A 622 8.21 -20.09 -9.94
N TYR A 623 7.58 -19.07 -10.51
CA TYR A 623 8.27 -17.94 -11.14
C TYR A 623 9.09 -17.16 -10.10
N HIS A 624 8.49 -16.84 -8.95
CA HIS A 624 9.19 -16.13 -7.89
C HIS A 624 10.34 -16.93 -7.28
N VAL A 625 10.18 -18.25 -7.14
CA VAL A 625 11.27 -19.16 -6.75
C VAL A 625 12.42 -19.12 -7.76
N ALA A 626 12.12 -19.30 -9.05
CA ALA A 626 13.13 -19.27 -10.10
C ALA A 626 13.81 -17.91 -10.22
N LYS A 627 13.06 -16.81 -10.06
CA LYS A 627 13.61 -15.46 -10.04
C LYS A 627 14.62 -15.31 -8.91
N LEU A 628 14.25 -15.70 -7.67
CA LEU A 628 15.16 -15.65 -6.53
C LEU A 628 16.41 -16.48 -6.78
N LEU A 629 16.30 -17.65 -7.40
CA LEU A 629 17.45 -18.49 -7.76
C LEU A 629 18.35 -17.89 -8.83
N ASN A 630 17.87 -16.98 -9.67
CA ASN A 630 18.72 -16.25 -10.60
C ASN A 630 19.51 -15.13 -9.89
N ASP A 631 18.93 -14.53 -8.84
CA ASP A 631 19.60 -13.52 -8.01
C ASP A 631 20.54 -14.16 -6.97
N HIS A 632 20.16 -15.34 -6.45
CA HIS A 632 20.81 -16.10 -5.39
C HIS A 632 20.91 -17.60 -5.76
N PRO A 633 21.76 -17.98 -6.74
CA PRO A 633 21.91 -19.38 -7.17
C PRO A 633 22.41 -20.32 -6.06
N GLU A 634 23.01 -19.77 -5.02
CA GLU A 634 23.47 -20.48 -3.83
C GLU A 634 22.32 -20.89 -2.90
N ALA A 635 21.11 -20.37 -3.05
CA ALA A 635 19.98 -20.66 -2.16
C ALA A 635 19.71 -22.18 -2.09
N ASP A 636 19.75 -22.70 -0.87
CA ASP A 636 19.54 -24.12 -0.59
C ASP A 636 18.12 -24.38 -0.09
N MET A 637 17.52 -23.41 0.60
CA MET A 637 16.14 -23.44 1.09
C MET A 637 15.48 -22.10 0.80
N ILE A 638 14.26 -22.15 0.29
CA ILE A 638 13.42 -20.98 0.02
C ILE A 638 12.07 -21.22 0.67
N TYR A 639 11.51 -20.22 1.32
CA TYR A 639 10.11 -20.25 1.77
C TYR A 639 9.37 -18.96 1.46
N SER A 640 8.04 -19.01 1.45
CA SER A 640 7.18 -17.86 1.17
C SER A 640 6.25 -17.52 2.33
N ASP A 641 5.61 -16.36 2.25
CA ASP A 641 4.41 -16.09 3.04
C ASP A 641 3.23 -16.94 2.55
N GLU A 642 2.21 -17.08 3.39
CA GLU A 642 1.00 -17.86 3.12
C GLU A 642 -0.23 -17.17 3.71
N ASP A 643 -1.41 -17.53 3.22
CA ASP A 643 -2.67 -17.21 3.89
C ASP A 643 -3.57 -18.44 3.89
N LYS A 644 -4.77 -18.28 4.47
CA LYS A 644 -5.79 -19.31 4.44
C LYS A 644 -6.90 -18.97 3.49
N MET A 645 -7.58 -19.99 2.98
CA MET A 645 -8.73 -19.85 2.11
C MET A 645 -9.90 -20.71 2.59
N ASN A 646 -11.07 -20.12 2.76
CA ASN A 646 -12.26 -20.88 3.18
C ASN A 646 -12.92 -21.62 2.00
N GLU A 647 -13.92 -22.47 2.28
CA GLU A 647 -14.66 -23.24 1.27
C GLU A 647 -15.37 -22.39 0.21
N LYS A 648 -15.57 -21.09 0.46
CA LYS A 648 -16.15 -20.13 -0.49
C LYS A 648 -15.10 -19.49 -1.42
N GLY A 649 -13.83 -19.90 -1.32
CA GLY A 649 -12.73 -19.30 -2.07
C GLY A 649 -12.30 -17.93 -1.53
N GLN A 650 -12.64 -17.60 -0.29
CA GLN A 650 -12.27 -16.30 0.30
C GLN A 650 -10.99 -16.43 1.12
N ARG A 651 -10.08 -15.48 0.95
CA ARG A 651 -8.79 -15.41 1.62
C ARG A 651 -8.90 -14.73 3.00
N LEU A 652 -8.21 -15.28 3.99
CA LEU A 652 -8.20 -14.80 5.37
C LEU A 652 -6.90 -15.20 6.08
N ASP A 653 -6.69 -14.71 7.31
CA ASP A 653 -5.56 -15.06 8.17
C ASP A 653 -4.18 -15.02 7.47
N PRO A 654 -3.75 -13.88 6.86
CA PRO A 654 -2.43 -13.82 6.24
C PRO A 654 -1.31 -13.98 7.27
N TYR A 655 -0.36 -14.85 6.98
CA TYR A 655 0.85 -15.02 7.75
C TYR A 655 2.07 -14.44 7.02
N PHE A 656 2.41 -13.21 7.40
CA PHE A 656 3.62 -12.51 6.98
C PHE A 656 4.79 -12.87 7.90
N LYS A 657 5.68 -13.71 7.38
CA LYS A 657 6.78 -14.35 8.09
C LYS A 657 8.03 -13.45 8.08
N PRO A 658 8.89 -13.50 9.12
CA PRO A 658 10.20 -12.87 9.05
C PRO A 658 11.14 -13.67 8.13
N ASP A 659 12.31 -13.11 7.82
CA ASP A 659 13.42 -13.90 7.28
C ASP A 659 13.93 -14.91 8.33
N TRP A 660 14.93 -15.72 7.96
CA TRP A 660 15.36 -16.87 8.76
C TRP A 660 15.79 -16.47 10.19
N CYS A 661 14.98 -16.91 11.15
CA CYS A 661 15.08 -16.64 12.58
C CYS A 661 15.08 -17.97 13.34
N PRO A 662 16.26 -18.58 13.58
CA PRO A 662 16.36 -19.97 14.04
C PRO A 662 15.75 -20.20 15.44
N ASP A 663 15.80 -19.23 16.34
CA ASP A 663 15.21 -19.36 17.68
C ASP A 663 13.71 -19.13 17.67
N SER A 664 13.21 -18.22 16.82
CA SER A 664 11.78 -18.12 16.52
C SER A 664 11.26 -19.44 15.93
N PHE A 665 12.06 -20.06 15.05
CA PHE A 665 11.74 -21.35 14.43
C PHE A 665 11.72 -22.50 15.45
N LEU A 666 12.60 -22.52 16.45
CA LEU A 666 12.57 -23.49 17.55
C LEU A 666 11.39 -23.29 18.50
N ALA A 667 10.79 -22.09 18.52
CA ALA A 667 9.60 -21.82 19.33
C ALA A 667 8.30 -22.17 18.59
N ARG A 668 8.28 -22.07 17.26
CA ARG A 668 7.14 -22.43 16.40
C ARG A 668 7.59 -22.71 14.96
N MET A 669 6.97 -23.71 14.33
CA MET A 669 7.13 -23.98 12.90
C MET A 669 6.46 -22.85 12.09
N TYR A 670 7.21 -21.81 11.71
CA TYR A 670 6.65 -20.68 10.95
C TYR A 670 6.91 -20.73 9.45
N VAL A 671 7.88 -21.53 9.00
CA VAL A 671 8.22 -21.64 7.58
C VAL A 671 7.05 -22.22 6.79
N CYS A 672 6.39 -23.24 7.34
CA CYS A 672 5.21 -23.91 6.77
C CYS A 672 5.35 -24.10 5.25
N HIS A 673 4.45 -23.46 4.49
CA HIS A 673 4.36 -23.57 3.04
C HIS A 673 4.51 -22.17 2.40
N LEU A 674 4.86 -22.02 1.13
CA LEU A 674 5.50 -22.98 0.24
C LEU A 674 6.97 -23.14 0.63
N GLY A 675 7.41 -24.36 0.96
CA GLY A 675 8.83 -24.67 1.21
C GLY A 675 9.50 -25.31 0.00
N VAL A 676 10.65 -24.78 -0.42
CA VAL A 676 11.46 -25.28 -1.56
C VAL A 676 12.89 -25.58 -1.11
N TYR A 677 13.39 -26.77 -1.46
CA TYR A 677 14.59 -27.36 -0.87
C TYR A 677 15.51 -27.94 -1.94
N ARG A 678 16.81 -27.65 -1.88
CA ARG A 678 17.79 -28.26 -2.79
C ARG A 678 17.84 -29.77 -2.60
N ARG A 679 17.53 -30.53 -3.65
CA ARG A 679 17.38 -31.99 -3.61
C ARG A 679 18.64 -32.71 -3.13
N ALA A 680 19.83 -32.17 -3.41
CA ALA A 680 21.10 -32.75 -2.94
C ALA A 680 21.15 -32.86 -1.41
N ILE A 681 20.65 -31.84 -0.70
CA ILE A 681 20.58 -31.86 0.77
C ILE A 681 19.45 -32.77 1.24
N VAL A 682 18.28 -32.74 0.57
CA VAL A 682 17.16 -33.66 0.84
C VAL A 682 17.62 -35.12 0.83
N LYS A 683 18.42 -35.50 -0.17
CA LYS A 683 19.04 -36.84 -0.26
C LYS A 683 20.04 -37.09 0.87
N ALA A 684 20.89 -36.11 1.18
CA ALA A 684 21.89 -36.25 2.25
C ALA A 684 21.27 -36.44 3.64
N ILE A 685 20.06 -35.92 3.88
CA ILE A 685 19.32 -36.11 5.14
C ILE A 685 18.32 -37.27 5.08
N ALA A 686 18.28 -38.03 3.99
CA ALA A 686 17.41 -39.19 3.78
C ALA A 686 15.89 -38.89 3.86
N GLY A 687 15.44 -37.74 3.34
CA GLY A 687 14.01 -37.43 3.22
C GLY A 687 13.29 -37.27 4.56
N PHE A 688 12.02 -37.69 4.61
CA PHE A 688 11.14 -37.60 5.78
C PHE A 688 11.30 -38.82 6.70
N ARG A 689 11.37 -38.60 8.02
CA ARG A 689 11.48 -39.69 9.00
C ARG A 689 10.09 -40.17 9.41
N LEU A 690 9.91 -41.49 9.50
CA LEU A 690 8.72 -42.09 10.09
C LEU A 690 8.66 -41.79 11.60
N GLY A 691 7.45 -41.66 12.15
CA GLY A 691 7.21 -41.38 13.57
C GLY A 691 7.23 -39.90 13.94
N TYR A 692 7.06 -39.01 12.95
CA TYR A 692 6.88 -37.57 13.08
C TYR A 692 5.61 -37.09 12.37
N GLU A 693 4.69 -37.99 12.04
CA GLU A 693 3.45 -37.67 11.33
C GLU A 693 2.72 -36.51 12.04
N GLY A 694 2.18 -35.57 11.27
CA GLY A 694 1.58 -34.32 11.75
C GLY A 694 2.59 -33.22 12.10
N SER A 695 3.90 -33.50 12.10
CA SER A 695 4.99 -32.52 12.25
C SER A 695 6.25 -32.94 11.48
N GLN A 696 6.07 -33.71 10.41
CA GLN A 696 7.16 -34.24 9.59
C GLN A 696 7.98 -33.13 8.95
N ASP A 697 7.33 -32.02 8.57
CA ASP A 697 7.99 -30.87 7.97
C ASP A 697 8.87 -30.14 8.97
N TYR A 698 8.46 -30.10 10.24
CA TYR A 698 9.26 -29.49 11.29
C TYR A 698 10.55 -30.28 11.55
N ASP A 699 10.46 -31.60 11.63
CA ASP A 699 11.64 -32.48 11.69
C ASP A 699 12.54 -32.31 10.47
N PHE A 700 11.93 -32.32 9.28
CA PHE A 700 12.63 -32.19 8.01
C PHE A 700 13.43 -30.90 7.93
N VAL A 701 12.80 -29.75 8.20
CA VAL A 701 13.46 -28.44 8.15
C VAL A 701 14.54 -28.31 9.23
N LEU A 702 14.33 -28.84 10.45
CA LEU A 702 15.36 -28.84 11.48
C LEU A 702 16.63 -29.57 11.02
N ARG A 703 16.50 -30.73 10.38
CA ARG A 703 17.64 -31.47 9.81
C ARG A 703 18.23 -30.80 8.58
N PHE A 704 17.40 -30.18 7.74
CA PHE A 704 17.85 -29.49 6.53
C PHE A 704 18.75 -28.29 6.88
N THR A 705 18.31 -27.48 7.84
CA THR A 705 19.02 -26.26 8.28
C THR A 705 20.29 -26.55 9.10
N GLU A 706 20.47 -27.78 9.58
CA GLU A 706 21.74 -28.26 10.14
C GLU A 706 22.83 -28.49 9.06
N ARG A 707 22.44 -28.51 7.77
CA ARG A 707 23.35 -28.74 6.64
C ARG A 707 23.69 -27.48 5.85
N THR A 708 22.97 -26.38 6.08
CA THR A 708 23.14 -25.13 5.33
C THR A 708 22.61 -23.92 6.10
N ASN A 709 23.21 -22.76 5.85
CA ASN A 709 22.75 -21.44 6.28
C ASN A 709 22.22 -20.58 5.11
N LYS A 710 22.14 -21.13 3.89
CA LYS A 710 21.71 -20.43 2.67
C LYS A 710 20.20 -20.49 2.51
N ILE A 711 19.51 -19.87 3.46
CA ILE A 711 18.05 -19.93 3.63
C ILE A 711 17.48 -18.56 3.26
N PHE A 712 16.52 -18.54 2.35
CA PHE A 712 15.95 -17.32 1.79
C PHE A 712 14.44 -17.30 1.93
N HIS A 713 13.89 -16.10 2.01
CA HIS A 713 12.47 -15.86 2.16
C HIS A 713 11.98 -14.98 1.01
N ILE A 714 10.82 -15.35 0.44
CA ILE A 714 10.09 -14.53 -0.53
C ILE A 714 8.89 -13.92 0.21
N PRO A 715 8.90 -12.60 0.52
CA PRO A 715 7.83 -11.95 1.30
C PRO A 715 6.58 -11.68 0.45
N LYS A 716 6.01 -12.76 -0.10
CA LYS A 716 4.82 -12.80 -0.95
C LYS A 716 3.98 -14.00 -0.55
N ILE A 717 2.67 -13.82 -0.56
CA ILE A 717 1.71 -14.92 -0.42
C ILE A 717 1.77 -15.75 -1.71
N LEU A 718 2.41 -16.93 -1.65
CA LEU A 718 2.53 -17.85 -2.79
C LEU A 718 1.82 -19.19 -2.56
N TYR A 719 1.15 -19.32 -1.42
CA TYR A 719 0.46 -20.52 -0.96
C TYR A 719 -0.86 -20.16 -0.28
N HIS A 720 -1.92 -20.89 -0.62
CA HIS A 720 -3.24 -20.77 -0.01
C HIS A 720 -3.60 -22.07 0.73
N TRP A 721 -3.62 -21.99 2.07
CA TRP A 721 -3.99 -23.10 2.93
C TRP A 721 -5.51 -23.21 3.07
N ARG A 722 -6.14 -24.20 2.43
CA ARG A 722 -7.59 -24.34 2.39
C ARG A 722 -8.15 -24.84 3.72
N ILE A 723 -9.22 -24.21 4.17
CA ILE A 723 -9.98 -24.56 5.38
C ILE A 723 -11.23 -25.32 4.94
N HIS A 724 -11.31 -26.61 5.30
CA HIS A 724 -12.49 -27.47 5.19
C HIS A 724 -12.52 -28.47 6.37
N SER A 725 -13.59 -29.26 6.48
CA SER A 725 -13.81 -30.20 7.61
C SER A 725 -12.62 -31.12 7.88
N ASP A 726 -12.00 -31.62 6.82
CA ASP A 726 -10.90 -32.60 6.86
C ASP A 726 -9.50 -31.95 6.80
N SER A 727 -9.43 -30.60 6.90
CA SER A 727 -8.18 -29.84 6.82
C SER A 727 -7.64 -29.52 8.20
N ALA A 728 -6.31 -29.63 8.34
CA ALA A 728 -5.58 -29.17 9.52
C ALA A 728 -5.72 -27.65 9.77
N ALA A 729 -6.09 -26.85 8.76
CA ALA A 729 -6.31 -25.41 8.86
C ALA A 729 -7.57 -25.03 9.68
N SER A 730 -8.54 -25.95 9.82
CA SER A 730 -9.81 -25.75 10.54
C SER A 730 -9.66 -25.69 12.07
N GLY A 731 -8.42 -25.78 12.57
CA GLY A 731 -8.08 -25.51 13.97
C GLY A 731 -8.53 -26.59 14.97
N SER A 732 -9.04 -27.72 14.49
CA SER A 732 -9.63 -28.77 15.34
C SER A 732 -9.00 -30.17 15.17
N GLU A 733 -8.17 -30.37 14.13
CA GLU A 733 -7.76 -31.72 13.70
C GLU A 733 -6.30 -32.09 13.96
N ALA A 734 -5.43 -31.17 14.41
CA ALA A 734 -4.14 -31.57 14.96
C ALA A 734 -4.38 -32.30 16.29
N LYS A 735 -4.64 -33.61 16.21
CA LYS A 735 -4.72 -34.47 17.39
C LYS A 735 -3.43 -34.25 18.21
N PRO A 736 -3.47 -34.43 19.55
CA PRO A 736 -2.31 -34.20 20.42
C PRO A 736 -0.99 -34.82 19.96
N TYR A 737 -1.02 -35.90 19.16
CA TYR A 737 0.17 -36.54 18.61
C TYR A 737 1.04 -35.60 17.76
N ALA A 738 0.45 -34.68 16.98
CA ALA A 738 1.20 -33.78 16.10
C ALA A 738 2.09 -32.84 16.94
N TYR A 739 1.53 -32.26 18.00
CA TYR A 739 2.30 -31.38 18.87
C TYR A 739 3.40 -32.12 19.67
N GLU A 740 3.16 -33.37 20.07
CA GLU A 740 4.18 -34.21 20.68
C GLU A 740 5.27 -34.61 19.67
N ALA A 741 4.90 -34.87 18.41
CA ALA A 741 5.86 -35.10 17.32
C ALA A 741 6.73 -33.86 17.06
N GLY A 742 6.14 -32.65 17.07
CA GLY A 742 6.89 -31.40 16.98
C GLY A 742 7.86 -31.18 18.15
N LYS A 743 7.42 -31.47 19.38
CA LYS A 743 8.30 -31.44 20.57
C LYS A 743 9.48 -32.40 20.41
N LYS A 744 9.20 -33.65 20.01
CA LYS A 744 10.20 -34.69 19.75
C LYS A 744 11.18 -34.27 18.65
N ALA A 745 10.70 -33.61 17.59
CA ALA A 745 11.56 -33.11 16.52
C ALA A 745 12.60 -32.09 17.04
N ILE A 746 12.19 -31.18 17.93
CA ILE A 746 13.08 -30.22 18.58
C ILE A 746 14.05 -30.93 19.52
N GLU A 747 13.59 -31.86 20.36
CA GLU A 747 14.46 -32.63 21.27
C GLU A 747 15.55 -33.39 20.52
N ASP A 748 15.19 -34.01 19.39
CA ASP A 748 16.15 -34.68 18.51
C ASP A 748 17.12 -33.69 17.87
N ALA A 749 16.67 -32.51 17.46
CA ALA A 749 17.54 -31.47 16.89
C ALA A 749 18.57 -31.00 17.92
N LEU A 750 18.14 -30.75 19.17
CA LEU A 750 19.04 -30.43 20.27
C LEU A 750 20.09 -31.54 20.49
N SER A 751 19.65 -32.79 20.48
CA SER A 751 20.53 -33.96 20.60
C SER A 751 21.57 -34.02 19.47
N ARG A 752 21.16 -33.85 18.20
CA ARG A 752 22.06 -33.84 17.04
C ARG A 752 23.06 -32.68 17.06
N ARG A 753 22.63 -31.51 17.55
CA ARG A 753 23.46 -30.31 17.68
C ARG A 753 24.39 -30.36 18.90
N GLY A 754 24.23 -31.34 19.79
CA GLY A 754 24.94 -31.42 21.06
C GLY A 754 24.51 -30.34 22.07
N GLU A 755 23.38 -29.70 21.85
CA GLU A 755 22.83 -28.67 22.72
C GLU A 755 22.02 -29.34 23.85
N LYS A 756 22.54 -29.29 25.08
CA LYS A 756 21.85 -29.89 26.23
C LYS A 756 20.70 -29.00 26.68
N GLY A 757 19.51 -29.55 26.82
CA GLY A 757 18.33 -28.83 27.30
C GLY A 757 17.10 -29.71 27.37
N THR A 758 15.99 -29.12 27.82
CA THR A 758 14.66 -29.74 27.80
C THR A 758 13.71 -28.87 26.99
N VAL A 759 12.79 -29.48 26.25
CA VAL A 759 11.76 -28.77 25.50
C VAL A 759 10.46 -28.81 26.30
N GLU A 760 9.86 -27.65 26.50
CA GLU A 760 8.55 -27.52 27.12
C GLU A 760 7.55 -26.99 26.10
N MET A 761 6.36 -27.58 26.07
CA MET A 761 5.24 -27.07 25.28
C MET A 761 4.35 -26.19 26.16
N ASN A 762 3.85 -25.09 25.61
CA ASN A 762 2.88 -24.25 26.30
C ASN A 762 1.56 -25.01 26.49
N GLU A 763 1.15 -25.21 27.74
CA GLU A 763 -0.05 -25.97 28.10
C GLU A 763 -1.35 -25.34 27.57
N LYS A 764 -1.41 -24.01 27.49
CA LYS A 764 -2.61 -23.28 27.05
C LYS A 764 -2.67 -23.11 25.53
N VAL A 765 -1.53 -23.14 24.87
CA VAL A 765 -1.40 -22.89 23.43
C VAL A 765 -0.46 -23.94 22.81
N PRO A 766 -0.97 -25.16 22.53
CA PRO A 766 -0.18 -26.21 21.88
C PRO A 766 0.48 -25.76 20.58
N GLY A 767 1.65 -26.33 20.29
CA GLY A 767 2.49 -25.94 19.14
C GLY A 767 3.39 -24.72 19.39
N VAL A 768 3.36 -24.14 20.60
CA VAL A 768 4.37 -23.17 21.06
C VAL A 768 5.31 -23.86 22.02
N TYR A 769 6.61 -23.85 21.71
CA TYR A 769 7.65 -24.53 22.47
C TYR A 769 8.63 -23.53 23.10
N THR A 770 9.25 -23.93 24.20
CA THR A 770 10.34 -23.21 24.83
C THR A 770 11.46 -24.19 25.16
N VAL A 771 12.65 -23.93 24.62
CA VAL A 771 13.84 -24.70 24.95
C VAL A 771 14.49 -24.12 26.21
N LYS A 772 14.58 -24.92 27.26
CA LYS A 772 15.35 -24.61 28.47
C LYS A 772 16.72 -25.27 28.38
N TYR A 773 17.68 -24.53 27.86
CA TYR A 773 19.06 -25.01 27.77
C TYR A 773 19.68 -25.28 29.15
N GLN A 774 20.49 -26.30 29.27
CA GLN A 774 21.33 -26.54 30.44
C GLN A 774 22.49 -25.55 30.43
N ILE A 775 22.72 -24.84 31.54
CA ILE A 775 23.95 -24.05 31.72
C ILE A 775 25.11 -25.02 31.93
N LEU A 776 26.06 -25.04 31.00
CA LEU A 776 27.23 -25.91 31.08
C LEU A 776 28.11 -25.53 32.27
N GLU A 777 28.76 -26.51 32.92
CA GLU A 777 29.58 -26.25 34.12
C GLU A 777 30.65 -25.18 33.89
N HIS A 778 31.35 -25.25 32.76
CA HIS A 778 32.36 -24.25 32.37
C HIS A 778 31.75 -22.89 32.02
N ASN A 779 30.44 -22.80 31.79
CA ASN A 779 29.71 -21.56 31.51
C ASN A 779 28.98 -20.99 32.73
N LYS A 780 29.13 -21.59 33.92
CA LYS A 780 28.66 -21.02 35.19
C LYS A 780 29.56 -19.87 35.66
N LYS A 781 29.68 -18.85 34.82
CA LYS A 781 30.55 -17.70 35.00
C LYS A 781 29.81 -16.57 35.69
N ARG A 782 30.57 -15.63 36.26
CA ARG A 782 30.00 -14.45 36.93
C ARG A 782 29.22 -13.58 35.95
N VAL A 783 28.06 -13.10 36.40
CA VAL A 783 27.25 -12.07 35.74
C VAL A 783 27.49 -10.72 36.42
N SER A 784 27.90 -9.70 35.66
CA SER A 784 28.01 -8.32 36.15
C SER A 784 26.79 -7.53 35.72
N ILE A 785 25.96 -7.12 36.69
CA ILE A 785 24.78 -6.28 36.47
C ILE A 785 25.20 -4.83 36.60
N ILE A 786 25.17 -4.08 35.51
CA ILE A 786 25.65 -2.69 35.41
C ILE A 786 24.44 -1.77 35.38
N ILE A 787 24.38 -0.82 36.33
CA ILE A 787 23.25 0.09 36.51
C ILE A 787 23.76 1.53 36.64
N PRO A 788 23.65 2.34 35.57
CA PRO A 788 23.88 3.78 35.66
C PRO A 788 22.78 4.45 36.49
N THR A 789 23.16 5.38 37.36
CA THR A 789 22.21 6.16 38.17
C THR A 789 22.75 7.56 38.47
N ARG A 790 21.87 8.45 38.92
CA ARG A 790 22.26 9.73 39.52
C ARG A 790 21.47 10.01 40.80
N ASN A 791 20.14 10.08 40.75
CA ASN A 791 19.31 10.32 41.94
C ASN A 791 18.15 9.30 42.01
N LEU A 792 17.10 9.60 42.79
CA LEU A 792 15.88 8.79 42.97
C LEU A 792 16.11 7.49 43.75
N GLY A 793 16.67 7.63 44.97
CA GLY A 793 17.02 6.51 45.85
C GLY A 793 15.90 5.49 46.07
N ASP A 794 14.65 5.91 46.22
CA ASP A 794 13.51 5.00 46.43
C ASP A 794 13.27 4.05 45.24
N ILE A 795 13.47 4.56 44.02
CA ILE A 795 13.34 3.78 42.78
C ILE A 795 14.52 2.82 42.63
N LEU A 796 15.74 3.32 42.83
CA LEU A 796 16.95 2.49 42.77
C LEU A 796 16.94 1.38 43.83
N ASP A 797 16.51 1.68 45.06
CA ASP A 797 16.40 0.68 46.13
C ASP A 797 15.41 -0.42 45.76
N THR A 798 14.28 -0.06 45.13
CA THR A 798 13.31 -1.03 44.60
C THR A 798 13.93 -1.92 43.53
N CYS A 799 14.71 -1.35 42.61
CA CYS A 799 15.45 -2.10 41.59
C CYS A 799 16.43 -3.10 42.23
N ILE A 800 17.36 -2.64 43.07
CA ILE A 800 18.38 -3.49 43.72
C ILE A 800 17.73 -4.57 44.59
N GLN A 801 16.71 -4.22 45.38
CA GLN A 801 15.97 -5.17 46.21
C GLN A 801 15.34 -6.27 45.35
N SER A 802 14.70 -5.92 44.24
CA SER A 802 14.10 -6.90 43.32
C SER A 802 15.14 -7.83 42.68
N ILE A 803 16.32 -7.32 42.33
CA ILE A 803 17.43 -8.16 41.82
C ILE A 803 17.84 -9.17 42.88
N VAL A 804 18.06 -8.73 44.12
CA VAL A 804 18.49 -9.60 45.22
C VAL A 804 17.44 -10.67 45.55
N ASP A 805 16.15 -10.33 45.50
CA ASP A 805 15.07 -11.25 45.86
C ASP A 805 14.76 -12.29 44.77
N LYS A 806 14.88 -11.89 43.50
CA LYS A 806 14.47 -12.70 42.34
C LYS A 806 15.61 -13.48 41.69
N THR A 807 16.87 -13.10 41.93
CA THR A 807 18.02 -13.77 41.31
C THR A 807 18.32 -15.11 41.99
N LYS A 808 18.24 -16.20 41.22
CA LYS A 808 18.61 -17.56 41.66
C LYS A 808 19.96 -18.03 41.09
N TYR A 809 20.65 -17.16 40.36
CA TYR A 809 21.97 -17.44 39.82
C TYR A 809 23.04 -17.24 40.90
N ALA A 810 23.98 -18.17 41.01
CA ALA A 810 24.89 -18.22 42.15
C ALA A 810 25.95 -17.11 42.14
N ASP A 811 26.59 -16.84 41.00
CA ASP A 811 27.71 -15.89 40.91
C ASP A 811 27.31 -14.64 40.11
N TYR A 812 27.01 -13.57 40.83
CA TYR A 812 26.66 -12.28 40.23
C TYR A 812 27.13 -11.13 41.12
N GLU A 813 27.44 -10.00 40.49
CA GLU A 813 27.71 -8.72 41.13
C GLU A 813 26.79 -7.63 40.56
N ILE A 814 26.56 -6.57 41.34
CA ILE A 814 25.79 -5.38 41.02
C ILE A 814 26.75 -4.21 41.09
N ILE A 815 26.85 -3.47 39.99
CA ILE A 815 27.77 -2.36 39.79
C ILE A 815 26.93 -1.13 39.50
N ILE A 816 26.91 -0.21 40.45
CA ILE A 816 26.26 1.08 40.28
C ILE A 816 27.27 2.05 39.68
N ILE A 817 26.93 2.67 38.55
CA ILE A 817 27.70 3.78 37.97
C ILE A 817 27.04 5.07 38.41
N ASP A 818 27.62 5.71 39.41
CA ASP A 818 27.11 6.95 39.97
C ASP A 818 27.55 8.14 39.13
N ASN A 819 26.60 8.76 38.42
CA ASN A 819 26.80 9.94 37.59
C ASN A 819 26.56 11.25 38.36
N GLY A 820 27.23 11.41 39.50
CA GLY A 820 27.19 12.63 40.31
C GLY A 820 25.92 12.77 41.14
N THR A 821 25.57 11.75 41.94
CA THR A 821 24.52 11.80 42.96
C THR A 821 24.74 12.98 43.92
N ASP A 822 23.73 13.84 44.04
CA ASP A 822 23.66 14.90 45.05
C ASP A 822 22.47 14.71 46.03
N ASP A 823 21.60 13.72 45.78
CA ASP A 823 20.47 13.37 46.64
C ASP A 823 20.92 12.56 47.88
N PRO A 824 20.74 13.08 49.10
CA PRO A 824 21.09 12.37 50.33
C PRO A 824 20.34 11.05 50.52
N LYS A 825 19.14 10.88 49.94
CA LYS A 825 18.43 9.60 50.01
C LYS A 825 19.13 8.53 49.18
N THR A 826 19.57 8.88 47.98
CA THR A 826 20.30 7.97 47.08
C THR A 826 21.63 7.54 47.70
N LEU A 827 22.37 8.45 48.32
CA LEU A 827 23.62 8.12 49.04
C LEU A 827 23.40 7.12 50.19
N LYS A 828 22.31 7.26 50.96
CA LYS A 828 21.94 6.28 51.99
C LYS A 828 21.61 4.90 51.43
N VAL A 829 21.07 4.84 50.21
CA VAL A 829 20.81 3.56 49.52
C VAL A 829 22.12 2.89 49.14
N PHE A 830 23.13 3.64 48.70
CA PHE A 830 24.48 3.10 48.44
C PHE A 830 25.07 2.48 49.72
N GLU A 831 25.13 3.23 50.81
CA GLU A 831 25.65 2.76 52.10
C GLU A 831 24.93 1.49 52.58
N LYS A 832 23.59 1.49 52.48
CA LYS A 832 22.74 0.34 52.85
C LYS A 832 23.16 -0.92 52.10
N TRP A 833 23.37 -0.84 50.79
CA TRP A 833 23.65 -2.02 49.96
C TRP A 833 25.11 -2.46 50.00
N GLU A 834 26.05 -1.53 50.17
CA GLU A 834 27.45 -1.86 50.46
C GLU A 834 27.57 -2.67 51.75
N ILE A 835 26.85 -2.30 52.81
CA ILE A 835 26.82 -3.05 54.07
C ILE A 835 26.08 -4.39 53.92
N LYS A 836 24.93 -4.40 53.22
CA LYS A 836 24.08 -5.60 53.09
C LYS A 836 24.69 -6.66 52.17
N LYS A 837 25.47 -6.25 51.16
CA LYS A 837 26.04 -7.13 50.11
C LYS A 837 27.49 -6.75 49.74
N PRO A 838 28.44 -6.67 50.68
CA PRO A 838 29.79 -6.12 50.45
C PRO A 838 30.64 -6.90 49.43
N LYS A 839 30.33 -8.18 49.19
CA LYS A 839 31.03 -9.02 48.21
C LYS A 839 30.44 -8.96 46.80
N ARG A 840 29.25 -8.37 46.64
CA ARG A 840 28.46 -8.42 45.41
C ARG A 840 27.97 -7.04 44.96
N PHE A 841 28.09 -6.02 45.77
CA PHE A 841 27.61 -4.68 45.46
C PHE A 841 28.78 -3.71 45.52
N LYS A 842 28.91 -2.86 44.51
CA LYS A 842 29.89 -1.77 44.48
C LYS A 842 29.32 -0.56 43.75
N VAL A 843 29.75 0.62 44.20
CA VAL A 843 29.46 1.91 43.56
C VAL A 843 30.74 2.45 42.94
N CYS A 844 30.66 2.88 41.68
CA CYS A 844 31.77 3.42 40.92
C CYS A 844 31.40 4.84 40.44
N PRO A 845 32.02 5.90 40.98
CA PRO A 845 31.69 7.27 40.62
C PRO A 845 32.26 7.65 39.23
N LEU A 846 31.46 8.34 38.43
CA LEU A 846 31.84 8.95 37.16
C LEU A 846 30.95 10.18 36.90
N ASP A 847 31.34 11.33 37.44
CA ASP A 847 30.60 12.59 37.29
C ASP A 847 30.91 13.26 35.94
N ILE A 848 30.04 13.03 34.94
CA ILE A 848 30.13 13.58 33.59
C ILE A 848 28.75 14.05 33.09
N PRO A 849 28.69 14.90 32.03
CA PRO A 849 27.43 15.13 31.33
C PRO A 849 26.79 13.79 30.92
N PHE A 850 25.48 13.66 31.16
CA PHE A 850 24.79 12.38 31.01
C PHE A 850 24.97 11.80 29.60
N ASN A 851 25.61 10.64 29.54
CA ASN A 851 25.81 9.86 28.32
C ASN A 851 25.74 8.38 28.71
N TYR A 852 24.62 7.76 28.37
CA TYR A 852 24.31 6.38 28.72
C TYR A 852 25.37 5.41 28.21
N SER A 853 25.83 5.59 26.96
CA SER A 853 26.87 4.77 26.35
C SER A 853 28.19 4.85 27.10
N LYS A 854 28.65 6.06 27.46
CA LYS A 854 29.88 6.27 28.24
C LYS A 854 29.80 5.63 29.63
N LEU A 855 28.68 5.81 30.33
CA LEU A 855 28.48 5.25 31.67
C LEU A 855 28.53 3.72 31.63
N ASN A 856 27.88 3.09 30.65
CA ASN A 856 27.91 1.64 30.49
C ASN A 856 29.27 1.12 30.05
N ASN A 857 29.95 1.76 29.09
CA ASN A 857 31.31 1.42 28.67
C ASN A 857 32.29 1.48 29.86
N PHE A 858 32.17 2.50 30.71
CA PHE A 858 32.94 2.58 31.95
C PHE A 858 32.57 1.45 32.92
N GLY A 859 31.28 1.15 33.09
CA GLY A 859 30.82 0.05 33.93
C GLY A 859 31.38 -1.32 33.52
N VAL A 860 31.53 -1.58 32.22
CA VAL A 860 32.17 -2.80 31.71
C VAL A 860 33.64 -2.89 32.11
N LYS A 861 34.37 -1.76 32.13
CA LYS A 861 35.77 -1.72 32.61
C LYS A 861 35.87 -2.04 34.11
N GLN A 862 34.83 -1.73 34.88
CA GLN A 862 34.76 -2.08 36.30
C GLN A 862 34.25 -3.50 36.53
N ALA A 863 33.55 -4.10 35.58
CA ALA A 863 32.98 -5.44 35.70
C ALA A 863 34.05 -6.53 35.79
N THR A 864 33.76 -7.61 36.52
CA THR A 864 34.60 -8.81 36.63
C THR A 864 33.95 -10.05 36.02
N GLY A 865 32.69 -9.96 35.60
CA GLY A 865 31.92 -11.04 34.99
C GLY A 865 32.24 -11.25 33.52
N GLU A 866 32.04 -12.50 33.08
CA GLU A 866 32.11 -12.89 31.66
C GLU A 866 30.76 -12.69 30.95
N TYR A 867 29.67 -12.57 31.72
CA TYR A 867 28.39 -12.08 31.22
C TYR A 867 28.14 -10.67 31.73
N LEU A 868 27.75 -9.78 30.83
CA LEU A 868 27.40 -8.39 31.11
C LEU A 868 25.88 -8.25 31.00
N LEU A 869 25.26 -7.65 32.02
CA LEU A 869 23.83 -7.36 32.04
C LEU A 869 23.63 -5.86 32.27
N PHE A 870 23.19 -5.16 31.24
CA PHE A 870 22.82 -3.75 31.31
C PHE A 870 21.39 -3.62 31.79
N LEU A 871 21.16 -2.76 32.78
CA LEU A 871 19.86 -2.61 33.40
C LEU A 871 19.63 -1.16 33.81
N ASN A 872 18.45 -0.62 33.51
CA ASN A 872 18.07 0.71 33.96
C ASN A 872 17.74 0.72 35.47
N ASN A 873 18.02 1.84 36.13
CA ASN A 873 17.81 2.00 37.58
C ASN A 873 16.33 2.04 37.98
N ASP A 874 15.43 2.31 37.04
CA ASP A 874 13.97 2.40 37.21
C ASP A 874 13.24 1.14 36.73
N THR A 875 13.85 -0.01 36.93
CA THR A 875 13.26 -1.33 36.68
C THR A 875 12.91 -2.07 37.97
N LYS A 876 11.98 -3.01 37.88
CA LYS A 876 11.63 -3.93 38.98
C LYS A 876 11.47 -5.34 38.44
N VAL A 877 12.34 -6.24 38.87
CA VAL A 877 12.28 -7.66 38.48
C VAL A 877 11.08 -8.35 39.12
N ILE A 878 10.27 -9.03 38.30
CA ILE A 878 9.12 -9.80 38.81
C ILE A 878 9.27 -11.31 38.57
N THR A 879 10.02 -11.73 37.55
CA THR A 879 10.32 -13.15 37.29
C THR A 879 11.40 -13.71 38.22
N GLN A 880 11.11 -14.84 38.88
CA GLN A 880 12.10 -15.62 39.63
C GLN A 880 13.09 -16.31 38.68
N GLY A 881 14.38 -16.29 39.02
CA GLY A 881 15.41 -16.99 38.22
C GLY A 881 15.72 -16.34 36.87
N TRP A 882 15.31 -15.09 36.66
CA TRP A 882 15.49 -14.35 35.41
C TRP A 882 16.92 -14.36 34.84
N VAL A 883 17.94 -14.09 35.67
CA VAL A 883 19.36 -14.16 35.25
C VAL A 883 19.73 -15.54 34.73
N ARG A 884 19.26 -16.61 35.39
CA ARG A 884 19.52 -17.98 34.93
C ARG A 884 18.95 -18.19 33.53
N ALA A 885 17.71 -17.76 33.30
CA ALA A 885 17.06 -17.88 31.99
C ALA A 885 17.81 -17.11 30.89
N MET A 886 18.30 -15.91 31.19
CA MET A 886 19.11 -15.14 30.24
C MET A 886 20.46 -15.82 29.94
N VAL A 887 21.15 -16.35 30.96
CA VAL A 887 22.42 -17.09 30.77
C VAL A 887 22.23 -18.38 29.97
N GLN A 888 21.09 -19.07 30.11
CA GLN A 888 20.77 -20.25 29.30
C GLN A 888 20.88 -19.97 27.80
N GLN A 889 20.53 -18.75 27.37
CA GLN A 889 20.62 -18.30 25.99
C GLN A 889 21.96 -17.63 25.69
N ALA A 890 22.42 -16.71 26.54
CA ALA A 890 23.64 -15.94 26.33
C ALA A 890 24.91 -16.81 26.27
N GLN A 891 24.91 -18.02 26.85
CA GLN A 891 26.04 -18.95 26.73
C GLN A 891 26.20 -19.54 25.31
N ARG A 892 25.15 -19.50 24.48
CA ARG A 892 25.16 -20.15 23.16
C ARG A 892 26.02 -19.32 22.22
N PRO A 893 27.03 -19.92 21.55
CA PRO A 893 28.00 -19.17 20.74
C PRO A 893 27.35 -18.25 19.70
N ILE A 894 26.26 -18.68 19.08
CA ILE A 894 25.56 -17.92 18.03
C ILE A 894 24.73 -16.72 18.56
N ILE A 895 24.47 -16.65 19.87
CA ILE A 895 23.66 -15.57 20.47
C ILE A 895 24.58 -14.43 20.89
N GLY A 896 24.25 -13.20 20.47
CA GLY A 896 25.00 -12.00 20.84
C GLY A 896 24.36 -11.18 21.95
N ALA A 897 23.05 -10.91 21.85
CA ALA A 897 22.29 -10.21 22.88
C ALA A 897 21.01 -10.97 23.28
N VAL A 898 20.65 -10.87 24.57
CA VAL A 898 19.44 -11.45 25.15
C VAL A 898 18.62 -10.36 25.83
N GLY A 899 17.38 -10.16 25.38
CA GLY A 899 16.42 -9.21 25.93
C GLY A 899 15.32 -9.86 26.77
N ALA A 900 14.60 -9.05 27.52
CA ALA A 900 13.48 -9.44 28.39
C ALA A 900 12.17 -8.75 28.00
N LEU A 901 11.02 -9.27 28.43
CA LEU A 901 9.75 -8.56 28.37
C LEU A 901 9.73 -7.44 29.44
N LEU A 902 9.56 -6.20 28.99
CA LEU A 902 9.34 -5.06 29.89
C LEU A 902 7.88 -4.64 29.84
N LEU A 903 7.29 -4.46 31.02
CA LEU A 903 5.92 -4.03 31.22
C LEU A 903 5.88 -2.62 31.81
N TYR A 904 4.87 -1.86 31.42
CA TYR A 904 4.43 -0.69 32.16
C TYR A 904 3.75 -1.10 33.48
N PRO A 905 3.61 -0.17 34.45
CA PRO A 905 2.98 -0.46 35.74
C PRO A 905 1.51 -0.91 35.67
N ASP A 906 0.84 -0.70 34.54
CA ASP A 906 -0.54 -1.09 34.24
C ASP A 906 -0.65 -2.49 33.57
N ASP A 907 0.44 -3.27 33.60
CA ASP A 907 0.56 -4.59 32.97
C ASP A 907 0.46 -4.60 31.44
N THR A 908 0.62 -3.45 30.79
CA THR A 908 0.78 -3.37 29.34
C THR A 908 2.24 -3.52 28.92
N VAL A 909 2.48 -4.00 27.70
CA VAL A 909 3.80 -4.21 27.11
C VAL A 909 4.45 -2.86 26.83
N GLN A 910 5.67 -2.68 27.31
CA GLN A 910 6.55 -1.59 26.89
C GLN A 910 7.57 -2.08 25.85
N HIS A 911 8.15 -3.26 26.06
CA HIS A 911 9.14 -3.83 25.15
C HIS A 911 8.96 -5.33 25.01
N ALA A 912 8.73 -5.78 23.78
CA ALA A 912 8.73 -7.19 23.41
C ALA A 912 9.64 -7.50 22.21
N GLY A 913 10.84 -6.90 22.19
CA GLY A 913 11.70 -6.82 21.01
C GLY A 913 11.66 -5.43 20.37
N VAL A 914 12.62 -5.15 19.49
CA VAL A 914 12.67 -3.91 18.70
C VAL A 914 12.61 -4.24 17.21
N VAL A 915 11.77 -3.50 16.49
CA VAL A 915 11.64 -3.54 15.03
C VAL A 915 12.26 -2.26 14.45
N LEU A 916 13.10 -2.41 13.44
CA LEU A 916 13.75 -1.29 12.77
C LEU A 916 12.80 -0.59 11.78
N GLY A 917 13.06 0.69 11.54
CA GLY A 917 12.29 1.54 10.65
C GLY A 917 11.01 2.11 11.26
N ILE A 918 10.50 1.55 12.37
CA ILE A 918 9.33 2.13 13.06
C ILE A 918 9.67 3.53 13.57
N GLY A 919 8.80 4.50 13.31
CA GLY A 919 9.04 5.90 13.66
C GLY A 919 10.27 6.52 12.96
N GLY A 920 10.74 5.90 11.87
CA GLY A 920 11.88 6.35 11.07
C GLY A 920 13.26 5.86 11.52
N VAL A 921 13.38 5.17 12.67
CA VAL A 921 14.61 4.50 13.11
C VAL A 921 14.31 3.14 13.73
N ALA A 922 13.59 3.08 14.85
CA ALA A 922 13.24 1.84 15.52
C ALA A 922 12.12 2.05 16.53
N GLY A 923 11.30 1.02 16.76
CA GLY A 923 10.16 1.04 17.69
C GLY A 923 9.99 -0.27 18.44
N HIS A 924 9.28 -0.22 19.57
CA HIS A 924 9.14 -1.38 20.45
C HIS A 924 7.97 -2.25 20.00
N SER A 925 8.26 -3.53 19.72
CA SER A 925 7.25 -4.50 19.28
C SER A 925 6.12 -4.65 20.31
N HIS A 926 4.86 -4.66 19.83
CA HIS A 926 3.62 -4.86 20.59
C HIS A 926 3.39 -3.88 21.74
N LYS A 927 3.92 -2.66 21.65
CA LYS A 927 3.74 -1.65 22.69
C LYS A 927 2.24 -1.46 23.01
N HIS A 928 1.92 -1.33 24.29
CA HIS A 928 0.57 -1.19 24.86
C HIS A 928 -0.34 -2.42 24.76
N PHE A 929 0.11 -3.54 24.20
CA PHE A 929 -0.65 -4.79 24.30
C PHE A 929 -0.71 -5.24 25.76
N ARG A 930 -1.73 -6.02 26.14
CA ARG A 930 -1.73 -6.64 27.48
C ARG A 930 -0.56 -7.61 27.62
N GLY A 931 0.08 -7.64 28.79
CA GLY A 931 1.23 -8.52 29.07
C GLY A 931 0.93 -10.03 29.08
N ASP A 932 -0.34 -10.41 28.91
CA ASP A 932 -0.84 -11.79 28.74
C ASP A 932 -1.38 -12.07 27.31
N SER A 933 -1.30 -11.11 26.40
CA SER A 933 -1.67 -11.28 25.00
C SER A 933 -0.78 -12.32 24.29
N GLN A 934 -1.34 -13.02 23.31
CA GLN A 934 -0.55 -13.89 22.43
C GLN A 934 0.27 -13.07 21.42
N GLY A 935 -0.16 -11.85 21.10
CA GLY A 935 0.45 -11.01 20.06
C GLY A 935 0.27 -11.56 18.64
N TYR A 936 0.93 -10.91 17.68
CA TYR A 936 0.97 -11.33 16.29
C TYR A 936 1.54 -12.74 16.17
N ILE A 937 0.74 -13.68 15.67
CA ILE A 937 1.11 -15.10 15.47
C ILE A 937 1.87 -15.68 16.68
N ARG A 938 1.32 -15.45 17.88
CA ARG A 938 1.82 -16.00 19.16
C ARG A 938 3.21 -15.48 19.56
N GLN A 939 3.69 -14.38 18.99
CA GLN A 939 5.03 -13.83 19.28
C GLN A 939 5.22 -13.45 20.76
N LEU A 940 4.21 -12.89 21.44
CA LEU A 940 4.36 -12.45 22.83
C LEU A 940 4.49 -13.57 23.86
N ILE A 941 4.16 -14.81 23.47
CA ILE A 941 4.24 -16.00 24.34
C ILE A 941 5.33 -16.98 23.90
N SER A 942 6.16 -16.60 22.92
CA SER A 942 7.22 -17.44 22.36
C SER A 942 8.57 -16.72 22.36
N VAL A 943 9.66 -17.49 22.41
CA VAL A 943 11.01 -16.94 22.21
C VAL A 943 11.14 -16.49 20.77
N ASN A 944 11.67 -15.29 20.53
CA ASN A 944 11.81 -14.75 19.18
C ASN A 944 13.20 -14.14 18.97
N ASN A 945 13.69 -14.27 17.74
CA ASN A 945 14.76 -13.42 17.25
C ASN A 945 14.20 -12.04 16.89
N TYR A 946 14.99 -11.00 17.16
CA TYR A 946 14.75 -9.63 16.73
C TYR A 946 16.04 -9.03 16.20
N SER A 947 15.96 -7.97 15.40
CA SER A 947 17.16 -7.23 14.99
C SER A 947 17.80 -6.50 16.16
N ALA A 948 17.01 -6.04 17.14
CA ALA A 948 17.52 -5.44 18.36
C ALA A 948 16.64 -5.72 19.58
N VAL A 949 17.24 -5.60 20.76
CA VAL A 949 16.60 -5.62 22.08
C VAL A 949 17.10 -4.43 22.89
N THR A 950 16.34 -3.98 23.89
CA THR A 950 16.69 -2.75 24.61
C THR A 950 17.67 -2.97 25.76
N ALA A 951 18.60 -2.02 25.96
CA ALA A 951 19.52 -2.01 27.10
C ALA A 951 18.85 -1.67 28.45
N ALA A 952 17.55 -1.35 28.47
CA ALA A 952 16.81 -1.29 29.73
C ALA A 952 16.83 -2.63 30.49
N CYS A 953 17.00 -3.76 29.76
CA CYS A 953 17.43 -5.06 30.30
C CYS A 953 18.04 -5.93 29.18
N LEU A 954 19.36 -5.88 29.01
CA LEU A 954 20.09 -6.59 27.96
C LEU A 954 21.27 -7.37 28.53
N MET A 955 21.36 -8.66 28.21
CA MET A 955 22.53 -9.50 28.53
C MET A 955 23.34 -9.83 27.28
N CYS A 956 24.66 -9.80 27.39
CA CYS A 956 25.58 -10.32 26.39
C CYS A 956 26.81 -10.97 27.06
N ARG A 957 27.62 -11.69 26.28
CA ARG A 957 28.96 -12.10 26.73
C ARG A 957 29.90 -10.91 26.64
N ARG A 958 30.86 -10.82 27.56
CA ARG A 958 31.92 -9.80 27.56
C ARG A 958 32.69 -9.81 26.24
N GLU A 959 33.09 -10.98 25.77
CA GLU A 959 33.83 -11.12 24.51
C GLU A 959 33.06 -10.48 23.35
N VAL A 960 31.74 -10.74 23.24
CA VAL A 960 30.90 -10.16 22.19
C VAL A 960 30.83 -8.64 22.30
N PHE A 961 30.70 -8.11 23.52
CA PHE A 961 30.69 -6.67 23.76
C PHE A 961 32.01 -6.01 23.34
N GLU A 962 33.14 -6.62 23.69
CA GLU A 962 34.47 -6.12 23.38
C GLU A 962 34.77 -6.22 21.87
N ASP A 963 34.39 -7.33 21.22
CA ASP A 963 34.59 -7.59 19.80
C ASP A 963 33.88 -6.56 18.91
N VAL A 964 32.67 -6.12 19.30
CA VAL A 964 31.90 -5.11 18.55
C VAL A 964 32.21 -3.66 18.97
N GLY A 965 33.18 -3.47 19.88
CA GLY A 965 33.62 -2.16 20.36
C GLY A 965 32.64 -1.44 21.30
N GLY A 966 31.83 -2.18 22.07
CA GLY A 966 30.96 -1.65 23.12
C GLY A 966 29.82 -0.73 22.65
N PHE A 967 29.31 0.16 23.48
CA PHE A 967 28.30 1.15 23.05
C PHE A 967 28.94 2.34 22.33
N ASN A 968 28.28 2.84 21.28
CA ASN A 968 28.73 4.03 20.56
C ASN A 968 28.49 5.30 21.40
N GLU A 969 29.57 5.93 21.87
CA GLU A 969 29.51 7.09 22.75
C GLU A 969 28.95 8.37 22.10
N ASN A 970 28.82 8.40 20.77
CA ASN A 970 28.14 9.48 20.05
C ASN A 970 26.60 9.37 20.15
N LEU A 971 26.08 8.17 20.41
CA LEU A 971 24.68 7.93 20.75
C LEU A 971 24.57 8.01 22.27
N GLN A 972 24.32 9.21 22.77
CA GLN A 972 24.39 9.51 24.20
C GLN A 972 23.14 9.05 24.96
N VAL A 973 21.97 9.12 24.32
CA VAL A 973 20.68 8.91 24.99
C VAL A 973 19.78 7.95 24.22
N ALA A 974 19.57 8.17 22.92
CA ALA A 974 18.72 7.30 22.09
C ALA A 974 19.55 6.34 21.22
N PHE A 975 18.93 5.23 20.83
CA PHE A 975 19.40 4.25 19.84
C PHE A 975 20.76 3.58 20.09
N ASN A 976 21.41 3.81 21.23
CA ASN A 976 22.69 3.20 21.57
C ASN A 976 22.63 1.67 21.65
N ASP A 977 21.52 1.14 22.18
CA ASP A 977 21.22 -0.29 22.26
C ASP A 977 20.89 -0.89 20.89
N ILE A 978 20.24 -0.10 20.02
CA ILE A 978 19.97 -0.49 18.64
C ILE A 978 21.27 -0.60 17.85
N ASP A 979 22.12 0.43 17.86
CA ASP A 979 23.45 0.39 17.23
C ASP A 979 24.28 -0.80 17.74
N PHE A 980 24.29 -1.03 19.05
CA PHE A 980 24.99 -2.16 19.66
C PHE A 980 24.49 -3.51 19.13
N CYS A 981 23.18 -3.73 19.11
CA CYS A 981 22.57 -4.96 18.58
C CYS A 981 22.82 -5.15 17.07
N LEU A 982 22.87 -4.07 16.29
CA LEU A 982 23.17 -4.14 14.86
C LEU A 982 24.63 -4.46 14.58
N LYS A 983 25.58 -3.94 15.36
CA LYS A 983 26.99 -4.35 15.28
C LYS A 983 27.17 -5.83 15.62
N ILE A 984 26.44 -6.32 16.63
CA ILE A 984 26.40 -7.74 16.97
C ILE A 984 25.92 -8.57 15.77
N LYS A 985 24.83 -8.14 15.13
CA LYS A 985 24.26 -8.81 13.96
C LYS A 985 25.20 -8.81 12.76
N GLU A 986 25.91 -7.72 12.52
CA GLU A 986 26.92 -7.60 11.45
C GLU A 986 28.07 -8.60 11.60
N GLN A 987 28.40 -9.01 12.84
CA GLN A 987 29.37 -10.08 13.12
C GLN A 987 28.79 -11.51 13.01
N GLY A 988 27.53 -11.65 12.59
CA GLY A 988 26.89 -12.95 12.36
C GLY A 988 26.21 -13.55 13.59
N TYR A 989 26.10 -12.82 14.70
CA TYR A 989 25.34 -13.25 15.88
C TYR A 989 23.84 -12.96 15.74
N HIS A 990 23.02 -13.69 16.51
CA HIS A 990 21.59 -13.42 16.64
C HIS A 990 21.25 -12.75 17.98
N ASN A 991 20.26 -11.85 17.95
CA ASN A 991 19.65 -11.31 19.16
C ASN A 991 18.37 -12.10 19.44
N VAL A 992 18.12 -12.39 20.72
CA VAL A 992 16.97 -13.18 21.16
C VAL A 992 16.22 -12.47 22.29
N TRP A 993 14.91 -12.56 22.27
CA TRP A 993 14.02 -11.98 23.27
C TRP A 993 13.23 -13.05 24.01
N LEU A 994 13.11 -12.90 25.34
CA LEU A 994 12.52 -13.89 26.23
C LEU A 994 11.18 -13.42 26.81
N PRO A 995 10.02 -14.00 26.42
CA PRO A 995 8.70 -13.59 26.91
C PRO A 995 8.46 -13.94 28.39
N HIS A 996 9.17 -14.96 28.89
CA HIS A 996 9.01 -15.48 30.25
C HIS A 996 9.87 -14.73 31.28
N VAL A 997 10.82 -13.92 30.83
CA VAL A 997 11.61 -13.03 31.70
C VAL A 997 10.93 -11.66 31.72
N LYS A 998 10.24 -11.34 32.81
CA LYS A 998 9.40 -10.15 32.94
C LYS A 998 9.94 -9.19 34.01
N LEU A 999 9.94 -7.91 33.67
CA LEU A 999 10.26 -6.80 34.56
C LEU A 999 9.24 -5.67 34.35
N TYR A 1000 8.95 -4.89 35.40
CA TYR A 1000 8.36 -3.57 35.19
C TYR A 1000 9.46 -2.56 34.89
N HIS A 1001 9.18 -1.61 34.00
CA HIS A 1001 10.04 -0.46 33.73
C HIS A 1001 9.20 0.81 33.85
N TYR A 1002 9.63 1.73 34.71
CA TYR A 1002 8.84 2.92 35.07
C TYR A 1002 9.06 4.13 34.14
N GLU A 1003 9.96 3.99 33.16
CA GLU A 1003 10.31 4.87 32.04
C GLU A 1003 10.55 6.36 32.35
N SER A 1004 11.73 6.85 31.96
CA SER A 1004 12.08 8.28 31.93
C SER A 1004 11.92 9.04 33.25
N LYS A 1005 11.75 8.36 34.39
CA LYS A 1005 11.58 9.00 35.71
C LYS A 1005 12.81 9.78 36.16
N SER A 1006 14.00 9.31 35.83
CA SER A 1006 15.28 9.96 36.16
C SER A 1006 15.76 10.97 35.12
N ARG A 1007 15.30 10.85 33.87
CA ARG A 1007 15.82 11.61 32.70
C ARG A 1007 14.90 12.73 32.22
N GLY A 1008 13.58 12.57 32.36
CA GLY A 1008 12.57 13.45 31.75
C GLY A 1008 12.43 13.24 30.23
N TYR A 1009 11.53 14.01 29.61
CA TYR A 1009 11.20 13.94 28.17
C TYR A 1009 12.13 14.83 27.31
N GLU A 1010 12.03 14.71 25.98
CA GLU A 1010 12.72 15.54 24.97
C GLU A 1010 12.06 16.93 24.83
N ASP A 1011 12.10 17.70 25.91
CA ASP A 1011 11.27 18.87 26.15
C ASP A 1011 11.96 20.22 25.90
N ASN A 1012 13.24 20.22 25.51
CA ASN A 1012 14.01 21.45 25.25
C ASN A 1012 14.81 21.40 23.92
N PRO A 1013 15.18 22.56 23.35
CA PRO A 1013 15.83 22.64 22.04
C PRO A 1013 17.16 21.88 21.97
N GLU A 1014 17.96 21.88 23.03
CA GLU A 1014 19.24 21.19 23.07
C GLU A 1014 19.07 19.66 23.00
N LYS A 1015 18.12 19.12 23.78
CA LYS A 1015 17.75 17.70 23.79
C LYS A 1015 17.21 17.26 22.42
N GLN A 1016 16.32 18.06 21.82
CA GLN A 1016 15.78 17.82 20.48
C GLN A 1016 16.87 17.85 19.41
N SER A 1017 17.79 18.82 19.47
CA SER A 1017 18.92 18.89 18.53
C SER A 1017 19.84 17.67 18.63
N ARG A 1018 20.17 17.24 19.85
CA ARG A 1018 20.91 15.99 20.08
C ARG A 1018 20.16 14.79 19.52
N PHE A 1019 18.86 14.65 19.80
CA PHE A 1019 18.06 13.53 19.31
C PHE A 1019 18.03 13.46 17.77
N LEU A 1020 17.92 14.60 17.09
CA LEU A 1020 18.03 14.67 15.61
C LEU A 1020 19.41 14.24 15.10
N GLN A 1021 20.50 14.57 15.80
CA GLN A 1021 21.84 14.11 15.45
C GLN A 1021 22.00 12.58 15.64
N GLU A 1022 21.39 12.01 16.69
CA GLU A 1022 21.37 10.57 16.93
C GLU A 1022 20.57 9.83 15.84
N ILE A 1023 19.44 10.40 15.39
CA ILE A 1023 18.69 9.89 14.23
C ILE A 1023 19.56 9.89 12.97
N GLU A 1024 20.25 11.00 12.69
CA GLU A 1024 21.10 11.10 11.50
C GLU A 1024 22.29 10.12 11.55
N THR A 1025 22.85 9.90 12.74
CA THR A 1025 23.89 8.88 12.95
C THR A 1025 23.37 7.48 12.62
N MET A 1026 22.15 7.14 13.06
CA MET A 1026 21.53 5.84 12.75
C MET A 1026 21.22 5.71 11.26
N ARG A 1027 20.69 6.75 10.61
CA ARG A 1027 20.35 6.72 9.18
C ARG A 1027 21.58 6.61 8.30
N SER A 1028 22.60 7.42 8.57
CA SER A 1028 23.85 7.41 7.81
C SER A 1028 24.59 6.07 7.90
N ARG A 1029 24.55 5.42 9.07
CA ARG A 1029 25.25 4.15 9.28
C ARG A 1029 24.43 2.92 8.89
N TRP A 1030 23.15 2.89 9.24
CA TRP A 1030 22.32 1.69 9.19
C TRP A 1030 21.13 1.79 8.23
N GLY A 1031 21.00 2.87 7.44
CA GLY A 1031 19.81 3.19 6.63
C GLY A 1031 19.21 2.00 5.87
N GLN A 1032 20.03 1.18 5.21
CA GLN A 1032 19.56 -0.01 4.49
C GLN A 1032 18.88 -1.04 5.42
N LEU A 1033 19.42 -1.29 6.61
CA LEU A 1033 18.82 -2.20 7.59
C LEU A 1033 17.55 -1.61 8.22
N LEU A 1034 17.44 -0.27 8.32
CA LEU A 1034 16.22 0.38 8.79
C LEU A 1034 15.08 0.23 7.77
N GLU A 1035 15.41 0.19 6.48
CA GLU A 1035 14.47 -0.09 5.39
C GLU A 1035 14.08 -1.58 5.31
N LEU A 1036 14.98 -2.50 5.63
CA LEU A 1036 14.74 -3.94 5.54
C LEU A 1036 15.20 -4.65 6.82
N ASP A 1037 14.30 -4.73 7.80
CA ASP A 1037 14.53 -5.49 9.03
C ASP A 1037 14.25 -6.99 8.77
N SER A 1038 15.28 -7.83 8.80
CA SER A 1038 15.12 -9.27 8.55
C SER A 1038 14.21 -9.99 9.55
N CYS A 1039 13.99 -9.44 10.74
CA CYS A 1039 13.09 -10.02 11.75
C CYS A 1039 11.64 -9.52 11.61
N TYR A 1040 11.34 -8.71 10.58
CA TYR A 1040 10.04 -8.09 10.38
C TYR A 1040 9.63 -8.12 8.90
N ASN A 1041 8.42 -8.57 8.61
CA ASN A 1041 7.98 -8.71 7.21
C ASN A 1041 7.68 -7.33 6.59
N PRO A 1042 8.14 -7.04 5.36
CA PRO A 1042 7.92 -5.75 4.70
C PRO A 1042 6.45 -5.45 4.38
N ASN A 1043 5.55 -6.43 4.44
CA ASN A 1043 4.12 -6.24 4.23
C ASN A 1043 3.37 -5.75 5.48
N LEU A 1044 4.08 -5.55 6.59
CA LEU A 1044 3.55 -5.07 7.86
C LEU A 1044 3.95 -3.61 8.12
N SER A 1045 3.11 -2.90 8.88
CA SER A 1045 3.19 -1.45 9.08
C SER A 1045 4.43 -1.04 9.88
N LYS A 1046 5.18 -0.07 9.36
CA LYS A 1046 6.24 0.62 10.12
C LYS A 1046 5.76 1.89 10.84
N GLU A 1047 4.48 2.24 10.69
CA GLU A 1047 3.90 3.40 11.39
C GLU A 1047 3.39 3.04 12.79
N ARG A 1048 3.18 1.74 13.05
CA ARG A 1048 2.60 1.23 14.29
C ARG A 1048 3.39 0.06 14.82
N GLU A 1049 3.28 -0.13 16.13
CA GLU A 1049 3.99 -1.18 16.88
C GLU A 1049 3.16 -2.48 17.00
N ASP A 1050 2.08 -2.62 16.23
CA ASP A 1050 1.01 -3.62 16.43
C ASP A 1050 0.95 -4.74 15.38
N TYR A 1051 1.88 -4.76 14.41
CA TYR A 1051 1.91 -5.71 13.28
C TYR A 1051 0.65 -5.65 12.41
N SER A 1052 -0.01 -4.49 12.36
CA SER A 1052 -1.04 -4.21 11.36
C SER A 1052 -0.47 -4.31 9.94
N LEU A 1053 -1.32 -4.64 8.97
CA LEU A 1053 -0.91 -4.69 7.57
C LEU A 1053 -0.45 -3.31 7.09
N GLN A 1054 0.60 -3.28 6.28
CA GLN A 1054 1.02 -2.06 5.60
C GLN A 1054 0.04 -1.77 4.45
N VAL A 1055 -1.00 -1.00 4.76
CA VAL A 1055 -2.00 -0.59 3.78
C VAL A 1055 -1.90 0.91 3.58
N VAL A 1056 -1.23 1.32 2.52
CA VAL A 1056 -1.18 2.73 2.12
C VAL A 1056 -2.50 3.08 1.44
N ALA A 1057 -3.58 3.27 2.22
CA ALA A 1057 -4.79 3.89 1.69
C ALA A 1057 -4.45 5.35 1.36
N ARG A 1058 -4.43 5.71 0.07
CA ARG A 1058 -4.19 7.09 -0.37
C ARG A 1058 -5.46 7.89 -0.18
N VAL A 1059 -5.71 8.32 1.05
CA VAL A 1059 -6.90 9.13 1.36
C VAL A 1059 -6.63 10.57 0.94
N GLU A 1060 -7.34 11.01 -0.08
CA GLU A 1060 -7.37 12.37 -0.56
C GLU A 1060 -8.58 13.10 0.07
N VAL A 1061 -8.30 14.16 0.85
CA VAL A 1061 -9.35 15.09 1.29
C VAL A 1061 -9.69 15.98 0.10
N LEU A 1062 -10.85 15.72 -0.51
CA LEU A 1062 -11.31 16.44 -1.71
C LEU A 1062 -11.80 17.86 -1.38
N GLU A 1063 -12.45 18.04 -0.23
CA GLU A 1063 -13.08 19.31 0.14
C GLU A 1063 -13.28 19.41 1.67
N VAL A 1064 -13.07 20.59 2.25
CA VAL A 1064 -13.46 20.93 3.62
C VAL A 1064 -14.32 22.19 3.57
N LYS A 1065 -15.63 22.03 3.77
CA LYS A 1065 -16.60 23.12 3.69
C LYS A 1065 -17.09 23.48 5.09
N LYS A 1066 -16.74 24.67 5.59
CA LYS A 1066 -17.29 25.18 6.86
C LYS A 1066 -18.65 25.82 6.63
N VAL A 1067 -19.60 25.60 7.53
CA VAL A 1067 -20.89 26.32 7.56
C VAL A 1067 -20.65 27.72 8.13
N PRO A 1068 -21.39 28.77 7.70
CA PRO A 1068 -21.31 30.08 8.35
C PRO A 1068 -21.59 29.97 9.86
N ASN A 1069 -20.80 30.68 10.68
CA ASN A 1069 -21.03 30.70 12.12
C ASN A 1069 -22.44 31.20 12.43
N GLN A 1070 -23.10 30.54 13.39
CA GLN A 1070 -24.43 30.90 13.89
C GLN A 1070 -24.24 31.61 15.23
N PRO A 1071 -24.04 32.95 15.24
CA PRO A 1071 -23.61 33.69 16.42
C PRO A 1071 -24.62 33.65 17.57
N GLU A 1072 -25.88 33.29 17.31
CA GLU A 1072 -26.93 33.06 18.31
C GLU A 1072 -26.77 31.73 19.06
N LEU A 1073 -26.08 30.75 18.47
CA LEU A 1073 -25.83 29.43 19.08
C LEU A 1073 -24.39 29.25 19.56
N LEU A 1074 -23.40 29.75 18.80
CA LEU A 1074 -21.97 29.55 19.02
C LEU A 1074 -21.22 30.90 19.08
N TRP A 1075 -20.21 30.99 19.95
CA TRP A 1075 -19.28 32.13 19.94
C TRP A 1075 -18.33 32.05 18.73
N GLY A 1076 -17.95 30.83 18.35
CA GLY A 1076 -17.16 30.54 17.17
C GLY A 1076 -16.71 29.08 17.15
N PHE A 1077 -16.17 28.66 16.01
CA PHE A 1077 -15.55 27.34 15.85
C PHE A 1077 -14.52 27.35 14.72
N SER A 1078 -13.69 26.32 14.68
CA SER A 1078 -12.87 25.99 13.52
C SER A 1078 -12.72 24.48 13.40
N ILE A 1079 -12.70 23.99 12.16
CA ILE A 1079 -12.11 22.70 11.80
C ILE A 1079 -10.69 23.01 11.33
N ASP A 1080 -9.71 22.60 12.13
CA ASP A 1080 -8.28 22.89 11.94
C ASP A 1080 -7.60 21.82 11.09
N ARG A 1081 -8.12 20.59 11.12
CA ARG A 1081 -7.67 19.44 10.31
C ARG A 1081 -8.88 18.66 9.83
N PRO A 1082 -8.87 18.26 8.55
CA PRO A 1082 -8.89 16.84 8.26
C PRO A 1082 -7.58 16.45 7.61
N GLN A 1083 -6.82 15.60 8.27
CA GLN A 1083 -5.62 14.99 7.74
C GLN A 1083 -5.78 13.49 7.86
N VAL A 1084 -5.25 12.74 6.89
CA VAL A 1084 -4.92 11.34 7.17
C VAL A 1084 -4.04 11.40 8.40
N GLY A 1085 -4.47 10.73 9.47
CA GLY A 1085 -3.69 10.77 10.71
C GLY A 1085 -2.27 10.27 10.43
N PRO A 1086 -1.34 10.36 11.40
CA PRO A 1086 -0.06 9.65 11.32
C PRO A 1086 -0.21 8.12 11.17
N HIS A 1087 -1.44 7.60 11.11
CA HIS A 1087 -1.80 6.18 11.04
C HIS A 1087 -2.57 5.86 9.75
N GLN A 1088 -2.04 4.94 8.96
CA GLN A 1088 -2.66 4.41 7.74
C GLN A 1088 -4.03 3.75 8.04
N GLY A 1089 -5.13 4.29 7.50
CA GLY A 1089 -6.49 3.76 7.73
C GLY A 1089 -7.33 4.53 8.77
N LEU A 1090 -6.80 5.59 9.38
CA LEU A 1090 -7.56 6.53 10.21
C LEU A 1090 -7.53 7.96 9.62
N LEU A 1091 -8.66 8.66 9.71
CA LEU A 1091 -8.77 10.09 9.42
C LEU A 1091 -8.98 10.86 10.71
N ASP A 1092 -8.14 11.87 10.96
CA ASP A 1092 -8.29 12.75 12.11
C ASP A 1092 -9.00 14.04 11.70
N ILE A 1093 -10.17 14.29 12.30
CA ILE A 1093 -10.86 15.57 12.20
C ILE A 1093 -10.68 16.31 13.52
N ALA A 1094 -9.92 17.40 13.50
CA ALA A 1094 -9.60 18.17 14.70
C ALA A 1094 -10.01 19.63 14.56
N GLY A 1095 -10.33 20.26 15.67
CA GLY A 1095 -10.78 21.64 15.69
C GLY A 1095 -11.06 22.16 17.08
N TRP A 1096 -11.83 23.24 17.14
CA TRP A 1096 -12.37 23.80 18.38
C TRP A 1096 -13.76 24.38 18.14
N VAL A 1097 -14.59 24.40 19.18
CA VAL A 1097 -15.91 25.04 19.16
C VAL A 1097 -16.26 25.58 20.55
N VAL A 1098 -16.91 26.74 20.60
CA VAL A 1098 -17.38 27.36 21.84
C VAL A 1098 -18.87 27.65 21.74
N GLY A 1099 -19.66 26.97 22.58
CA GLY A 1099 -21.11 27.19 22.69
C GLY A 1099 -21.44 28.54 23.32
N ARG A 1100 -22.46 29.23 22.80
CA ARG A 1100 -22.97 30.51 23.33
C ARG A 1100 -24.32 30.35 24.03
N LYS A 1101 -25.23 29.56 23.43
CA LYS A 1101 -26.55 29.29 24.00
C LYS A 1101 -26.49 28.34 25.20
N SER A 1102 -25.65 27.33 25.11
CA SER A 1102 -25.42 26.27 26.09
C SER A 1102 -24.01 25.69 25.88
N PRO A 1103 -23.37 25.08 26.89
CA PRO A 1103 -22.09 24.39 26.72
C PRO A 1103 -22.18 23.27 25.69
N VAL A 1104 -21.03 22.91 25.13
CA VAL A 1104 -20.93 21.82 24.17
C VAL A 1104 -20.85 20.49 24.91
N ALA A 1105 -21.70 19.53 24.53
CA ALA A 1105 -21.69 18.18 25.07
C ALA A 1105 -20.73 17.26 24.29
N SER A 1106 -20.83 17.24 22.96
CA SER A 1106 -20.04 16.34 22.10
C SER A 1106 -19.88 16.86 20.67
N ILE A 1107 -18.95 16.23 19.94
CA ILE A 1107 -18.79 16.35 18.48
C ILE A 1107 -19.15 15.01 17.84
N GLN A 1108 -20.08 15.04 16.91
CA GLN A 1108 -20.48 13.90 16.10
C GLN A 1108 -19.97 14.08 14.67
N VAL A 1109 -19.52 12.97 14.06
CA VAL A 1109 -19.29 12.90 12.62
C VAL A 1109 -20.36 12.00 12.02
N VAL A 1110 -21.04 12.50 10.99
CA VAL A 1110 -22.16 11.84 10.34
C VAL A 1110 -21.80 11.53 8.88
N CYS A 1111 -21.99 10.28 8.45
CA CYS A 1111 -21.84 9.89 7.04
C CYS A 1111 -23.18 9.36 6.55
N HIS A 1112 -23.72 9.91 5.45
CA HIS A 1112 -25.01 9.50 4.87
C HIS A 1112 -26.17 9.44 5.89
N GLY A 1113 -26.24 10.40 6.81
CA GLY A 1113 -27.30 10.48 7.82
C GLY A 1113 -27.15 9.53 9.02
N LYS A 1114 -26.03 8.80 9.13
CA LYS A 1114 -25.69 7.98 10.31
C LYS A 1114 -24.50 8.55 11.04
N VAL A 1115 -24.58 8.67 12.36
CA VAL A 1115 -23.43 9.01 13.21
C VAL A 1115 -22.42 7.86 13.12
N VAL A 1116 -21.22 8.16 12.61
CA VAL A 1116 -20.12 7.20 12.44
C VAL A 1116 -19.12 7.24 13.59
N GLN A 1117 -19.00 8.39 14.27
CA GLN A 1117 -18.17 8.56 15.47
C GLN A 1117 -18.70 9.74 16.30
N GLU A 1118 -18.54 9.68 17.62
CA GLU A 1118 -18.87 10.75 18.57
C GLU A 1118 -17.77 10.85 19.63
N GLU A 1119 -17.34 12.08 19.95
CA GLU A 1119 -16.29 12.35 20.94
C GLU A 1119 -16.65 13.50 21.86
N GLU A 1120 -16.23 13.42 23.12
CA GLU A 1120 -16.35 14.50 24.10
C GLU A 1120 -15.28 15.59 23.90
N ILE A 1121 -15.61 16.82 24.27
CA ILE A 1121 -14.66 17.93 24.19
C ILE A 1121 -13.79 17.96 25.45
N ILE A 1122 -12.53 17.54 25.30
CA ILE A 1122 -11.57 17.50 26.41
C ILE A 1122 -10.20 18.11 26.07
N HIS A 1123 -9.97 18.58 24.83
CA HIS A 1123 -8.64 19.06 24.43
C HIS A 1123 -8.44 20.53 24.79
N LEU A 1124 -7.30 20.82 25.44
CA LEU A 1124 -6.94 22.16 25.87
C LEU A 1124 -6.54 23.04 24.68
N ARG A 1125 -7.12 24.24 24.61
CA ARG A 1125 -6.86 25.28 23.61
C ARG A 1125 -6.59 26.64 24.25
N PRO A 1126 -5.39 26.83 24.85
CA PRO A 1126 -5.02 28.10 25.48
C PRO A 1126 -5.02 29.28 24.49
N ASP A 1127 -4.78 29.01 23.21
CA ASP A 1127 -4.87 29.97 22.12
C ASP A 1127 -6.30 30.49 21.90
N VAL A 1128 -7.31 29.61 22.02
CA VAL A 1128 -8.73 30.00 21.93
C VAL A 1128 -9.16 30.80 23.16
N ALA A 1129 -8.70 30.40 24.35
CA ALA A 1129 -8.93 31.17 25.59
C ALA A 1129 -8.35 32.60 25.53
N GLY A 1130 -7.21 32.78 24.84
CA GLY A 1130 -6.62 34.11 24.60
C GLY A 1130 -7.46 35.00 23.68
N VAL A 1131 -8.23 34.41 22.76
CA VAL A 1131 -9.12 35.14 21.83
C VAL A 1131 -10.48 35.44 22.47
N PHE A 1132 -10.96 34.58 23.38
CA PHE A 1132 -12.23 34.75 24.10
C PHE A 1132 -12.03 34.92 25.62
N PRO A 1133 -11.39 36.01 26.07
CA PRO A 1133 -11.13 36.23 27.49
C PRO A 1133 -12.44 36.38 28.27
N GLY A 1134 -12.66 35.50 29.26
CA GLY A 1134 -13.84 35.52 30.14
C GLY A 1134 -14.93 34.50 29.81
N VAL A 1135 -14.76 33.66 28.77
CA VAL A 1135 -15.62 32.49 28.52
C VAL A 1135 -14.99 31.27 29.19
N ALA A 1136 -15.66 30.69 30.19
CA ALA A 1136 -15.07 29.66 31.07
C ALA A 1136 -14.68 28.38 30.31
N GLU A 1137 -15.40 28.06 29.24
CA GLU A 1137 -15.22 26.84 28.44
C GLU A 1137 -14.21 27.01 27.30
N ALA A 1138 -13.73 28.23 27.02
CA ALA A 1138 -12.86 28.50 25.87
C ALA A 1138 -11.52 27.75 25.93
N GLU A 1139 -10.97 27.53 27.13
CA GLU A 1139 -9.73 26.77 27.32
C GLU A 1139 -9.91 25.27 27.04
N LYS A 1140 -11.12 24.73 27.20
CA LYS A 1140 -11.47 23.31 26.96
C LYS A 1140 -12.39 23.18 25.75
N SER A 1141 -12.07 23.89 24.67
CA SER A 1141 -12.92 23.96 23.47
C SER A 1141 -12.46 23.03 22.35
N GLY A 1142 -11.32 22.35 22.49
CA GLY A 1142 -10.71 21.54 21.45
C GLY A 1142 -11.29 20.14 21.33
N PHE A 1143 -11.38 19.64 20.10
CA PHE A 1143 -11.78 18.27 19.80
C PHE A 1143 -10.84 17.63 18.78
N ILE A 1144 -10.74 16.30 18.85
CA ILE A 1144 -10.13 15.45 17.83
C ILE A 1144 -11.03 14.22 17.69
N VAL A 1145 -11.51 13.95 16.47
CA VAL A 1145 -12.30 12.76 16.15
C VAL A 1145 -11.46 11.86 15.25
N HIS A 1146 -11.28 10.61 15.68
CA HIS A 1146 -10.57 9.57 14.93
C HIS A 1146 -11.58 8.70 14.19
N LEU A 1147 -11.50 8.68 12.85
CA LEU A 1147 -12.42 7.94 12.00
C LEU A 1147 -11.74 6.77 11.31
N ASP A 1148 -12.34 5.59 11.44
CA ASP A 1148 -11.94 4.39 10.70
C ASP A 1148 -12.39 4.48 9.24
N LEU A 1149 -11.43 4.67 8.34
CA LEU A 1149 -11.67 4.83 6.91
C LEU A 1149 -12.26 3.57 6.27
N LEU A 1150 -12.03 2.38 6.87
CA LEU A 1150 -12.59 1.12 6.39
C LEU A 1150 -14.10 1.00 6.62
N LYS A 1151 -14.66 1.84 7.50
CA LYS A 1151 -16.11 1.91 7.75
C LYS A 1151 -16.82 2.93 6.85
N LEU A 1152 -16.05 3.66 6.03
CA LEU A 1152 -16.56 4.69 5.14
C LEU A 1152 -16.54 4.18 3.69
N PRO A 1153 -17.47 4.61 2.83
CA PRO A 1153 -17.41 4.31 1.39
C PRO A 1153 -16.17 4.94 0.73
N GLU A 1154 -15.68 4.35 -0.38
CA GLU A 1154 -14.51 4.82 -1.16
C GLU A 1154 -14.57 6.31 -1.49
N GLN A 1155 -15.79 6.85 -1.65
CA GLN A 1155 -16.07 8.27 -1.60
C GLN A 1155 -17.05 8.55 -0.46
N ALA A 1156 -16.63 9.35 0.51
CA ALA A 1156 -17.44 9.69 1.67
C ALA A 1156 -17.58 11.21 1.83
N GLU A 1157 -18.79 11.68 2.12
CA GLU A 1157 -19.06 13.03 2.61
C GLU A 1157 -19.42 12.93 4.10
N LEU A 1158 -18.58 13.52 4.94
CA LEU A 1158 -18.70 13.51 6.39
C LEU A 1158 -19.19 14.87 6.88
N GLU A 1159 -20.25 14.90 7.67
CA GLU A 1159 -20.76 16.12 8.32
C GLU A 1159 -20.25 16.16 9.75
N VAL A 1160 -19.59 17.25 10.13
CA VAL A 1160 -19.10 17.49 11.49
C VAL A 1160 -20.15 18.32 12.22
N VAL A 1161 -20.78 17.72 13.22
CA VAL A 1161 -21.92 18.27 13.95
C VAL A 1161 -21.53 18.43 15.43
N VAL A 1162 -21.80 19.59 16.00
CA VAL A 1162 -21.69 19.80 17.44
C VAL A 1162 -23.05 19.60 18.10
N VAL A 1163 -23.08 18.93 19.24
CA VAL A 1163 -24.28 18.77 20.08
C VAL A 1163 -24.09 19.56 21.37
N LEU A 1164 -25.00 20.46 21.68
CA LEU A 1164 -25.03 21.23 22.93
C LEU A 1164 -25.74 20.47 24.05
N GLU A 1165 -25.51 20.81 25.32
CA GLU A 1165 -26.14 20.14 26.46
C GLU A 1165 -27.68 20.25 26.45
N ASP A 1166 -28.24 21.28 25.81
CA ASP A 1166 -29.68 21.44 25.60
C ASP A 1166 -30.23 20.58 24.43
N SER A 1167 -29.42 19.66 23.90
CA SER A 1167 -29.70 18.79 22.75
C SER A 1167 -29.83 19.51 21.40
N THR A 1168 -29.43 20.78 21.30
CA THR A 1168 -29.35 21.48 20.01
C THR A 1168 -28.16 20.94 19.21
N ALA A 1169 -28.41 20.44 18.00
CA ALA A 1169 -27.37 20.01 17.06
C ALA A 1169 -27.07 21.11 16.03
N VAL A 1170 -25.80 21.43 15.80
CA VAL A 1170 -25.35 22.47 14.87
C VAL A 1170 -24.28 21.91 13.94
N GLU A 1171 -24.48 21.99 12.63
CA GLU A 1171 -23.47 21.59 11.66
C GLU A 1171 -22.34 22.62 11.61
N LEU A 1172 -21.11 22.16 11.85
CA LEU A 1172 -19.89 22.97 11.75
C LEU A 1172 -19.34 22.98 10.31
N GLY A 1173 -19.47 21.87 9.60
CA GLY A 1173 -18.96 21.74 8.25
C GLY A 1173 -19.01 20.33 7.68
N LYS A 1174 -18.56 20.19 6.44
CA LYS A 1174 -18.45 18.91 5.74
C LYS A 1174 -17.02 18.64 5.28
N VAL A 1175 -16.63 17.37 5.31
CA VAL A 1175 -15.35 16.86 4.81
C VAL A 1175 -15.63 15.80 3.76
N LYS A 1176 -15.20 16.03 2.51
CA LYS A 1176 -15.27 15.03 1.44
C LYS A 1176 -13.95 14.30 1.28
N LEU A 1177 -14.03 12.99 1.10
CA LEU A 1177 -12.90 12.08 1.04
C LEU A 1177 -13.00 11.17 -0.17
N GLN A 1178 -11.84 10.78 -0.71
CA GLN A 1178 -11.67 9.66 -1.62
C GLN A 1178 -10.46 8.83 -1.17
N TYR A 1179 -10.53 7.51 -1.14
CA TYR A 1179 -9.39 6.66 -0.78
C TYR A 1179 -9.06 5.56 -1.78
#